data_AF-A0A8C6EMM8-F1
#
_entry.id   AF-A0A8C6EMM8-F1
#
_cell.length_a   1.000
_cell.length_b   1.000
_cell.length_c   1.000
_cell.angle_alpha   90.00
_cell.angle_beta   90.00
_cell.angle_gamma   90.00
#
_symmetry.space_group_name_H-M   'P 1'
#
loop_
_entity.id
_entity.type
_entity.pdbx_description
1 polymer ?
#
loop_
_entity_poly.entity_id
_entity_poly.type
_entity_poly.pdbx_seq_one_letter_code
_entity_poly.pdbx_strand_id
1 'polypeptide(L)'
;MTTMLKSRSPVQQRSSHNGQETSLWSSGFGMKLEAVTPFLGKYRPFVGRCCQTCTPKSWESLFHRSIMDLGFCNVILVKEENTRFRGWLVRRLCYFLWSLEQHIPPCQDASQKIMESSGVQNLLSGRAPGGAGEGQTPDLVEKEVQRILGHIQAPPRPFLLRLFSWVLLRVLNCLFLNIQLHKGQMKMVHKAAQAGSPLVFLSTHKSILDGILLPFVLLSQGLGVLRVAWDSRACSPALRALLRNLGGLFLPPEANLSLDSSKGILARAVVHAVMEQLLVSGQPLLIFLEEPPGAPGPRLSALGQAWLGTVVQAVHVGTVPDAMLVPVAITYDLVPDISCDMHQASSPLGLWRGALAVLQRLRSSWGCLHRVCVRVHLAQPFSLQEYTINARSCWSGRQTLEHLLQPVVLGQCTVVPDTEKEQEWTPTTGPLLAFKEEDQLLVRRLSRHILHASVASSAVMSTAIMATLLLFKHQKGVVLSQLLGEFSWLTEETLLRGFDVGFSGQLRCLVQHTLSLLRAHVILLRIHRGDLVVVPRPGPGLTHLARLSAELLPAFLSEAVGACAVRGLLAGRVPPEGPWELQGIELLSQSELHRQILLLLHLLPQDLLLLQPCQSSYCYCQEVLDRLIQCGLLVAEETPGSRPACDMGRQRLSAKLLWKPSGDFTDSDSDDFEEAEGRYFRLSQQSRCPDFFLFLCRLLSPLLKAFAQAAAFLRQGQLPDTEAGYTEQLFQFFQATAQEEGIFEYVDPNLAISAVWTFRDLGVLQQTPSPAGPQLHLSLTFASRDNQDKLEQFIRQFICS
;
A
#
# COMPACT_ATOMS: atom_id res chain seq x y z
N MET A 1 -10.68 64.10 50.80
CA MET A 1 -9.75 63.01 51.17
C MET A 1 -9.69 61.98 50.05
N THR A 2 -8.67 62.16 49.18
CA THR A 2 -7.79 61.11 48.62
C THR A 2 -8.41 59.91 47.88
N THR A 3 -8.16 59.60 46.61
CA THR A 3 -7.48 60.22 45.46
C THR A 3 -7.80 59.30 44.27
N MET A 4 -7.99 59.86 43.07
CA MET A 4 -8.24 59.14 41.82
C MET A 4 -7.14 58.14 41.45
N LEU A 5 -7.47 57.07 40.71
CA LEU A 5 -6.87 56.79 39.39
C LEU A 5 -7.51 55.57 38.68
N LYS A 6 -7.97 55.84 37.46
CA LYS A 6 -8.39 54.89 36.43
C LYS A 6 -7.21 54.71 35.45
N SER A 7 -7.08 53.51 34.90
CA SER A 7 -6.32 53.14 33.68
C SER A 7 -4.78 52.98 33.76
N ARG A 8 -4.30 51.74 33.56
CA ARG A 8 -3.50 51.29 32.40
C ARG A 8 -2.96 49.88 32.65
N SER A 9 -2.96 49.07 31.59
CA SER A 9 -2.43 47.71 31.49
C SER A 9 -0.92 47.62 31.78
N PRO A 10 -0.43 46.51 32.37
CA PRO A 10 0.98 46.17 32.29
C PRO A 10 1.22 44.97 31.37
N VAL A 11 1.92 45.27 30.27
CA VAL A 11 3.12 44.59 29.75
C VAL A 11 3.29 43.11 30.07
N GLN A 12 3.14 42.31 29.01
CA GLN A 12 3.50 40.90 28.89
C GLN A 12 5.04 40.73 28.95
N GLN A 13 5.56 40.26 30.09
CA GLN A 13 6.96 39.84 30.20
C GLN A 13 7.16 38.48 29.52
N ARG A 14 7.96 38.47 28.46
CA ARG A 14 8.59 37.27 27.89
C ARG A 14 9.57 36.70 28.92
N SER A 15 9.25 35.55 29.52
CA SER A 15 10.25 34.71 30.19
C SER A 15 10.82 33.70 29.21
N SER A 16 12.09 33.89 28.90
CA SER A 16 12.94 32.98 28.13
C SER A 16 13.25 31.73 28.95
N HIS A 17 12.44 30.68 28.81
CA HIS A 17 12.84 29.31 29.20
C HIS A 17 13.42 28.61 27.98
N ASN A 18 14.66 28.96 27.62
CA ASN A 18 15.43 28.27 26.61
C ASN A 18 16.81 27.97 27.22
N GLY A 19 16.89 26.92 28.02
CA GLY A 19 18.13 26.59 28.73
C GLY A 19 18.00 25.52 29.80
N GLN A 20 17.47 24.33 29.47
CA GLN A 20 17.70 23.12 30.28
C GLN A 20 17.33 21.78 29.62
N GLU A 21 16.85 21.75 28.37
CA GLU A 21 16.37 20.50 27.74
C GLU A 21 17.45 19.63 27.07
N THR A 22 18.67 20.13 26.92
CA THR A 22 19.77 19.43 26.22
C THR A 22 20.52 18.42 27.09
N SER A 23 20.25 18.34 28.40
CA SER A 23 20.95 17.42 29.33
C SER A 23 20.26 16.07 29.54
N LEU A 24 19.02 15.88 29.04
CA LEU A 24 18.28 14.63 29.23
C LEU A 24 18.85 13.43 28.44
N TRP A 25 19.65 13.69 27.41
CA TRP A 25 20.10 12.68 26.45
C TRP A 25 21.58 12.28 26.60
N SER A 26 22.36 12.99 27.43
CA SER A 26 23.83 12.81 27.52
C SER A 26 24.32 12.11 28.80
N SER A 27 23.44 11.74 29.73
CA SER A 27 23.84 10.96 30.90
C SER A 27 23.83 9.46 30.59
N GLY A 28 25.02 8.85 30.47
CA GLY A 28 25.19 7.41 30.39
C GLY A 28 24.45 6.71 31.54
N PHE A 29 23.35 6.04 31.22
CA PHE A 29 22.52 5.32 32.18
C PHE A 29 23.21 3.99 32.55
N GLY A 30 23.91 4.00 33.67
CA GLY A 30 24.43 2.80 34.34
C GLY A 30 23.30 1.97 34.93
N MET A 31 22.62 1.17 34.10
CA MET A 31 21.92 -0.02 34.57
C MET A 31 22.69 -1.23 34.03
N LYS A 32 23.29 -2.01 34.95
CA LYS A 32 23.71 -3.38 34.65
C LYS A 32 22.43 -4.20 34.48
N LEU A 33 21.99 -4.38 33.23
CA LEU A 33 21.07 -5.46 32.88
C LEU A 33 21.64 -6.20 31.68
N GLU A 34 21.72 -7.52 31.85
CA GLU A 34 22.29 -8.46 30.91
C GLU A 34 21.64 -8.32 29.54
N ALA A 35 22.51 -8.07 28.56
CA ALA A 35 22.17 -7.93 27.16
C ALA A 35 21.98 -9.31 26.53
N VAL A 36 20.78 -9.89 26.55
CA VAL A 36 20.45 -11.01 25.66
C VAL A 36 18.95 -11.06 25.35
N THR A 37 18.54 -10.63 24.16
CA THR A 37 17.64 -11.45 23.32
C THR A 37 18.31 -11.58 21.93
N PRO A 38 18.72 -12.79 21.52
CA PRO A 38 19.57 -13.01 20.35
C PRO A 38 18.75 -13.22 19.05
N PHE A 39 17.44 -12.99 19.07
CA PHE A 39 16.55 -13.44 18.01
C PHE A 39 16.42 -12.50 16.80
N LEU A 40 16.76 -11.21 16.93
CA LEU A 40 16.66 -10.22 15.84
C LEU A 40 17.63 -10.42 14.66
N GLY A 41 18.37 -11.55 14.60
CA GLY A 41 19.42 -11.76 13.60
C GLY A 41 19.63 -13.17 13.05
N LYS A 42 19.01 -14.24 13.55
CA LYS A 42 19.31 -15.61 13.06
C LYS A 42 18.37 -16.13 11.96
N TYR A 43 17.10 -15.72 11.95
CA TYR A 43 16.15 -16.18 10.93
C TYR A 43 15.27 -15.02 10.48
N ARG A 44 15.65 -14.38 9.37
CA ARG A 44 14.76 -13.48 8.64
C ARG A 44 14.09 -14.28 7.52
N PRO A 45 12.76 -14.25 7.41
CA PRO A 45 12.09 -14.87 6.28
C PRO A 45 12.52 -14.13 5.00
N PHE A 46 12.73 -14.88 3.92
CA PHE A 46 12.86 -14.25 2.62
C PHE A 46 11.47 -13.86 2.11
N VAL A 47 11.25 -12.55 2.00
CA VAL A 47 9.98 -11.97 1.57
C VAL A 47 9.97 -11.63 0.08
N GLY A 48 8.78 -11.69 -0.52
CA GLY A 48 8.57 -11.29 -1.91
C GLY A 48 8.81 -12.41 -2.93
N ARG A 49 8.43 -13.66 -2.64
CA ARG A 49 8.30 -14.68 -3.70
C ARG A 49 7.08 -14.37 -4.57
N CYS A 50 7.15 -14.70 -5.86
CA CYS A 50 6.01 -14.53 -6.76
C CYS A 50 4.90 -15.57 -6.47
N CYS A 51 3.71 -15.39 -7.02
CA CYS A 51 2.60 -16.30 -6.80
C CYS A 51 2.88 -17.66 -7.47
N GLN A 52 2.78 -18.75 -6.71
CA GLN A 52 2.98 -20.09 -7.22
C GLN A 52 1.87 -20.52 -8.20
N THR A 53 0.62 -20.14 -7.95
CA THR A 53 -0.53 -20.48 -8.80
C THR A 53 -0.49 -19.75 -10.14
N CYS A 54 -0.21 -18.45 -10.13
CA CYS A 54 -0.23 -17.63 -11.35
C CYS A 54 1.07 -17.74 -12.15
N THR A 55 2.21 -17.97 -11.49
CA THR A 55 3.54 -17.89 -12.11
C THR A 55 4.49 -19.02 -11.67
N PRO A 56 4.12 -20.30 -11.86
CA PRO A 56 4.91 -21.45 -11.39
C PRO A 56 6.33 -21.52 -11.98
N LYS A 57 6.52 -21.24 -13.28
CA LYS A 57 7.85 -21.27 -13.94
C LYS A 57 8.75 -20.15 -13.43
N SER A 58 8.21 -18.94 -13.27
CA SER A 58 8.95 -17.81 -12.68
C SER A 58 9.32 -18.08 -11.23
N TRP A 59 8.45 -18.77 -10.47
CA TRP A 59 8.66 -19.13 -9.07
C TRP A 59 9.87 -20.03 -8.88
N GLU A 60 10.06 -21.03 -9.74
CA GLU A 60 11.17 -21.99 -9.66
C GLU A 60 12.51 -21.43 -10.18
N SER A 61 12.48 -20.62 -11.24
CA SER A 61 13.69 -20.32 -12.04
C SER A 61 14.62 -19.26 -11.43
N LEU A 62 14.06 -18.24 -10.77
CA LEU A 62 14.80 -17.05 -10.35
C LEU A 62 15.26 -17.07 -8.89
N PHE A 63 14.68 -17.94 -8.05
CA PHE A 63 15.03 -18.05 -6.64
C PHE A 63 15.96 -19.22 -6.35
N HIS A 64 17.03 -18.98 -5.58
CA HIS A 64 17.95 -20.00 -5.06
C HIS A 64 18.14 -19.79 -3.56
N ARG A 65 18.28 -20.86 -2.76
CA ARG A 65 18.42 -20.76 -1.29
C ARG A 65 19.59 -19.88 -0.85
N SER A 66 20.69 -19.87 -1.61
CA SER A 66 21.86 -19.01 -1.38
C SER A 66 21.57 -17.51 -1.48
N ILE A 67 20.41 -17.12 -2.01
CA ILE A 67 19.99 -15.72 -2.11
C ILE A 67 19.59 -15.17 -0.74
N MET A 68 19.11 -16.03 0.16
CA MET A 68 18.71 -15.66 1.52
C MET A 68 19.90 -15.23 2.38
N ASP A 69 21.07 -15.80 2.15
CA ASP A 69 22.30 -15.50 2.91
C ASP A 69 22.93 -14.15 2.51
N LEU A 70 22.43 -13.53 1.43
CA LEU A 70 22.95 -12.26 0.94
C LEU A 70 22.35 -11.12 1.74
N GLY A 71 23.12 -10.57 2.68
CA GLY A 71 22.70 -9.46 3.52
C GLY A 71 22.42 -8.14 2.78
N PHE A 72 22.28 -7.06 3.54
CA PHE A 72 21.87 -5.75 3.03
C PHE A 72 23.03 -4.90 2.48
N CYS A 73 22.75 -4.02 1.52
CA CYS A 73 23.62 -2.90 1.16
C CYS A 73 22.98 -1.57 1.54
N ASN A 74 23.79 -0.65 2.08
CA ASN A 74 23.41 0.76 2.19
C ASN A 74 23.80 1.45 0.88
N VAL A 75 22.81 1.92 0.13
CA VAL A 75 23.01 2.50 -1.21
C VAL A 75 23.68 3.88 -1.13
N ILE A 76 23.41 4.66 -0.08
CA ILE A 76 23.97 6.01 0.05
C ILE A 76 25.42 5.98 0.56
N LEU A 77 25.83 4.88 1.21
CA LEU A 77 27.17 4.74 1.75
C LEU A 77 28.15 4.30 0.66
N VAL A 78 28.60 5.26 -0.14
CA VAL A 78 29.66 5.02 -1.13
C VAL A 78 31.02 5.14 -0.47
N LYS A 79 31.77 4.03 -0.49
CA LYS A 79 33.16 3.96 -0.01
C LYS A 79 34.12 3.80 -1.19
N GLU A 80 35.41 3.91 -0.90
CA GLU A 80 36.52 3.70 -1.85
C GLU A 80 36.43 2.34 -2.56
N GLU A 81 35.91 1.30 -1.89
CA GLU A 81 35.71 -0.03 -2.46
C GLU A 81 34.69 -0.09 -3.60
N ASN A 82 33.79 0.88 -3.69
CA ASN A 82 32.78 0.96 -4.74
C ASN A 82 33.29 1.70 -6.00
N THR A 83 34.50 2.27 -5.94
CA THR A 83 35.11 3.01 -7.06
C THR A 83 36.35 2.27 -7.56
N ARG A 84 36.70 2.44 -8.85
CA ARG A 84 37.90 1.80 -9.42
C ARG A 84 39.22 2.39 -8.90
N PHE A 85 39.16 3.61 -8.36
CA PHE A 85 40.32 4.35 -7.87
C PHE A 85 40.57 4.11 -6.37
N ARG A 86 41.84 4.19 -5.96
CA ARG A 86 42.25 4.12 -4.54
C ARG A 86 43.09 5.34 -4.15
N GLY A 87 42.97 5.81 -2.91
CA GLY A 87 43.78 6.90 -2.35
C GLY A 87 43.01 7.95 -1.53
N TRP A 88 43.75 8.87 -0.91
CA TRP A 88 43.19 9.90 -0.02
C TRP A 88 42.22 10.88 -0.73
N LEU A 89 42.56 11.31 -1.95
CA LEU A 89 41.67 12.17 -2.75
C LEU A 89 40.37 11.46 -3.12
N VAL A 90 40.44 10.15 -3.39
CA VAL A 90 39.28 9.31 -3.70
C VAL A 90 38.34 9.24 -2.50
N ARG A 91 38.85 9.16 -1.27
CA ARG A 91 38.00 9.18 -0.06
C ARG A 91 37.18 10.47 0.06
N ARG A 92 37.73 11.62 -0.35
CA ARG A 92 37.03 12.92 -0.32
C ARG A 92 36.11 13.15 -1.53
N LEU A 93 36.44 12.57 -2.67
CA LEU A 93 35.73 12.74 -3.94
C LEU A 93 34.96 11.48 -4.38
N CYS A 94 34.79 10.50 -3.49
CA CYS A 94 34.18 9.19 -3.78
C CYS A 94 32.80 9.34 -4.43
N TYR A 95 31.97 10.24 -3.90
CA TYR A 95 30.66 10.55 -4.45
C TYR A 95 30.70 11.08 -5.88
N PHE A 96 31.70 11.91 -6.20
CA PHE A 96 31.86 12.48 -7.53
C PHE A 96 32.40 11.43 -8.51
N LEU A 97 33.46 10.72 -8.12
CA LEU A 97 34.07 9.67 -8.95
C LEU A 97 33.07 8.55 -9.26
N TRP A 98 32.32 8.10 -8.25
CA TRP A 98 31.29 7.09 -8.42
C TRP A 98 30.19 7.54 -9.40
N SER A 99 29.75 8.81 -9.33
CA SER A 99 28.75 9.34 -10.28
C SER A 99 29.27 9.40 -11.72
N LEU A 100 30.58 9.58 -11.92
CA LEU A 100 31.20 9.58 -13.25
C LEU A 100 31.33 8.17 -13.84
N GLU A 101 31.53 7.16 -12.99
CA GLU A 101 31.69 5.75 -13.37
C GLU A 101 30.37 5.09 -13.80
N GLN A 102 29.22 5.73 -13.55
CA GLN A 102 27.91 5.20 -13.95
C GLN A 102 27.81 5.07 -15.48
N HIS A 103 27.50 3.86 -15.94
CA HIS A 103 27.28 3.56 -17.34
C HIS A 103 25.87 4.03 -17.74
N ILE A 104 25.81 5.01 -18.64
CA ILE A 104 24.56 5.54 -19.19
C ILE A 104 24.60 5.24 -20.69
N PRO A 105 23.80 4.29 -21.19
CA PRO A 105 23.77 4.00 -22.62
C PRO A 105 23.26 5.23 -23.39
N PRO A 106 23.92 5.61 -24.50
CA PRO A 106 23.43 6.70 -25.35
C PRO A 106 22.11 6.27 -26.00
N CYS A 107 21.06 7.05 -25.82
CA CYS A 107 19.77 6.84 -26.47
C CYS A 107 19.74 7.59 -27.80
N GLN A 108 20.36 7.02 -28.84
CA GLN A 108 20.29 7.54 -30.21
C GLN A 108 19.12 6.86 -30.95
N ASP A 109 18.49 7.59 -31.88
CA ASP A 109 17.48 7.11 -32.85
C ASP A 109 16.03 6.84 -32.37
N ALA A 110 15.71 7.03 -31.09
CA ALA A 110 14.36 6.76 -30.58
C ALA A 110 13.24 7.58 -31.27
N SER A 111 13.48 8.87 -31.53
CA SER A 111 12.46 9.75 -32.13
C SER A 111 12.14 9.39 -33.58
N GLN A 112 13.12 8.90 -34.35
CA GLN A 112 12.93 8.51 -35.74
C GLN A 112 12.14 7.20 -35.82
N LYS A 113 12.50 6.21 -34.99
CA LYS A 113 11.79 4.93 -34.91
C LYS A 113 10.34 5.05 -34.45
N ILE A 114 10.02 6.04 -33.61
CA ILE A 114 8.63 6.33 -33.21
C ILE A 114 7.83 6.87 -34.40
N MET A 115 8.41 7.74 -35.21
CA MET A 115 7.78 8.27 -36.43
C MET A 115 7.55 7.18 -37.48
N GLU A 116 8.42 6.17 -37.49
CA GLU A 116 8.35 5.00 -38.37
C GLU A 116 7.35 3.93 -37.91
N SER A 117 6.74 4.07 -36.72
CA SER A 117 5.79 3.07 -36.21
C SER A 117 4.53 3.00 -37.06
N SER A 118 4.03 1.78 -37.30
CA SER A 118 2.88 1.53 -38.17
C SER A 118 1.62 2.28 -37.73
N GLY A 119 1.37 2.41 -36.42
CA GLY A 119 0.24 3.16 -35.86
C GLY A 119 0.29 4.65 -36.18
N VAL A 120 1.47 5.28 -36.09
CA VAL A 120 1.65 6.70 -36.39
C VAL A 120 1.65 6.92 -37.91
N GLN A 121 2.28 6.05 -38.69
CA GLN A 121 2.27 6.10 -40.16
C GLN A 121 0.86 5.91 -40.77
N ASN A 122 0.03 5.05 -40.18
CA ASN A 122 -1.36 4.87 -40.62
C ASN A 122 -2.22 6.12 -40.38
N LEU A 123 -1.94 6.87 -39.31
CA LEU A 123 -2.60 8.15 -39.04
C LEU A 123 -2.05 9.28 -39.91
N LEU A 124 -0.73 9.30 -40.18
CA LEU A 124 -0.09 10.25 -41.09
C LEU A 124 -0.55 10.09 -42.55
N SER A 125 -0.87 8.85 -42.96
CA SER A 125 -1.39 8.54 -44.30
C SER A 125 -2.91 8.75 -44.45
N GLY A 126 -3.60 9.25 -43.41
CA GLY A 126 -5.03 9.57 -43.45
C GLY A 126 -5.97 8.34 -43.47
N ARG A 127 -5.47 7.15 -43.14
CA ARG A 127 -6.20 5.87 -43.28
C ARG A 127 -7.00 5.48 -42.03
N ALA A 128 -7.56 6.46 -41.31
CA ALA A 128 -8.35 6.20 -40.11
C ALA A 128 -9.74 5.63 -40.45
N PRO A 129 -10.28 4.69 -39.65
CA PRO A 129 -11.64 4.20 -39.83
C PRO A 129 -12.62 5.27 -39.33
N GLY A 130 -13.32 5.98 -40.23
CA GLY A 130 -14.56 6.68 -39.90
C GLY A 130 -14.67 8.20 -40.15
N GLY A 131 -13.72 8.86 -40.81
CA GLY A 131 -13.81 10.31 -41.08
C GLY A 131 -13.69 10.67 -42.56
N ALA A 132 -14.82 10.85 -43.26
CA ALA A 132 -14.88 11.38 -44.62
C ALA A 132 -14.75 12.92 -44.62
N GLY A 133 -13.57 13.46 -44.31
CA GLY A 133 -13.29 14.89 -44.36
C GLY A 133 -11.84 15.17 -44.76
N GLU A 134 -11.62 16.28 -45.48
CA GLU A 134 -10.35 16.73 -46.05
C GLU A 134 -9.16 16.50 -45.12
N GLY A 135 -8.19 15.71 -45.59
CA GLY A 135 -7.00 15.32 -44.81
C GLY A 135 -6.19 16.54 -44.39
N GLN A 136 -5.87 16.63 -43.10
CA GLN A 136 -4.87 17.57 -42.61
C GLN A 136 -3.54 17.33 -43.31
N THR A 137 -2.80 18.40 -43.61
CA THR A 137 -1.50 18.27 -44.29
C THR A 137 -0.52 17.47 -43.42
N PRO A 138 0.25 16.53 -44.01
CA PRO A 138 1.12 15.61 -43.26
C PRO A 138 2.14 16.35 -42.38
N ASP A 139 2.66 17.49 -42.85
CA ASP A 139 3.61 18.35 -42.10
C ASP A 139 3.03 18.89 -40.78
N LEU A 140 1.72 19.11 -40.72
CA LEU A 140 1.05 19.67 -39.55
C LEU A 140 0.82 18.57 -38.49
N VAL A 141 0.50 17.36 -38.94
CA VAL A 141 0.40 16.18 -38.07
C VAL A 141 1.78 15.77 -37.55
N GLU A 142 2.84 15.85 -38.36
CA GLU A 142 4.21 15.56 -37.93
C GLU A 142 4.67 16.52 -36.81
N LYS A 143 4.40 17.82 -36.97
CA LYS A 143 4.66 18.83 -35.92
C LYS A 143 3.89 18.53 -34.63
N GLU A 144 2.65 18.07 -34.75
CA GLU A 144 1.82 17.71 -33.60
C GLU A 144 2.35 16.44 -32.91
N VAL A 145 2.79 15.43 -33.66
CA VAL A 145 3.46 14.24 -33.12
C VAL A 145 4.74 14.63 -32.38
N GLN A 146 5.56 15.52 -32.96
CA GLN A 146 6.77 16.02 -32.29
C GLN A 146 6.44 16.82 -31.02
N ARG A 147 5.36 17.60 -31.01
CA ARG A 147 4.87 18.31 -29.82
C ARG A 147 4.45 17.33 -28.73
N ILE A 148 3.64 16.33 -29.07
CA ILE A 148 3.18 15.29 -28.14
C ILE A 148 4.37 14.48 -27.62
N LEU A 149 5.32 14.11 -28.48
CA LEU A 149 6.53 13.40 -28.08
C LEU A 149 7.38 14.23 -27.11
N GLY A 150 7.54 15.53 -27.36
CA GLY A 150 8.22 16.46 -26.44
C GLY A 150 7.49 16.68 -25.11
N HIS A 151 6.18 16.43 -25.07
CA HIS A 151 5.42 16.34 -23.83
C HIS A 151 5.71 15.03 -23.07
N ILE A 152 5.81 13.91 -23.78
CA ILE A 152 5.98 12.58 -23.18
C ILE A 152 7.38 12.36 -22.64
N GLN A 153 8.41 12.56 -23.47
CA GLN A 153 9.78 12.15 -23.16
C GLN A 153 10.80 13.14 -23.72
N ALA A 154 11.91 13.31 -23.00
CA ALA A 154 13.12 13.93 -23.54
C ALA A 154 14.27 12.90 -23.60
N PRO A 155 15.17 13.01 -24.60
CA PRO A 155 16.37 12.19 -24.63
C PRO A 155 17.22 12.49 -23.38
N PRO A 156 17.61 11.46 -22.61
CA PRO A 156 18.35 11.66 -21.37
C PRO A 156 19.72 12.24 -21.69
N ARG A 157 20.11 13.31 -20.98
CA ARG A 157 21.44 13.91 -21.12
C ARG A 157 22.39 13.30 -20.10
N PRO A 158 23.43 12.53 -20.51
CA PRO A 158 24.31 11.84 -19.56
C PRO A 158 24.99 12.77 -18.56
N PHE A 159 25.40 13.97 -19.00
CA PHE A 159 26.01 14.96 -18.11
C PHE A 159 25.07 15.42 -17.00
N LEU A 160 23.80 15.69 -17.33
CA LEU A 160 22.81 16.12 -16.35
C LEU A 160 22.49 15.00 -15.36
N LEU A 161 22.39 13.75 -15.83
CA LEU A 161 22.17 12.58 -14.98
C LEU A 161 23.30 12.37 -13.98
N ARG A 162 24.57 12.51 -14.41
CA ARG A 162 25.74 12.39 -13.53
C ARG A 162 25.77 13.49 -12.48
N LEU A 163 25.56 14.73 -12.89
CA LEU A 163 25.50 15.89 -11.98
C LEU A 163 24.36 15.72 -10.96
N PHE A 164 23.17 15.33 -11.44
CA PHE A 164 22.01 15.11 -10.58
C PHE A 164 22.24 13.97 -9.59
N SER A 165 22.81 12.84 -10.03
CA SER A 165 23.14 11.71 -9.17
C SER A 165 24.12 12.10 -8.06
N TRP A 166 25.13 12.92 -8.38
CA TRP A 166 26.07 13.46 -7.40
C TRP A 166 25.40 14.39 -6.37
N VAL A 167 24.55 15.33 -6.83
CA VAL A 167 23.79 16.23 -5.94
C VAL A 167 22.83 15.43 -5.06
N LEU A 168 22.09 14.50 -5.65
CA LEU A 168 21.10 13.69 -4.96
C LEU A 168 21.75 12.82 -3.88
N LEU A 169 22.88 12.18 -4.17
CA LEU A 169 23.62 11.39 -3.17
C LEU A 169 24.03 12.21 -1.94
N ARG A 170 24.38 13.50 -2.12
CA ARG A 170 24.66 14.42 -1.00
C ARG A 170 23.41 14.78 -0.23
N VAL A 171 22.30 15.06 -0.93
CA VAL A 171 21.01 15.37 -0.30
C VAL A 171 20.51 14.16 0.50
N LEU A 172 20.53 12.96 -0.08
CA LEU A 172 20.10 11.73 0.58
C LEU A 172 20.95 11.42 1.82
N ASN A 173 22.27 11.61 1.77
CA ASN A 173 23.15 11.48 2.95
C ASN A 173 22.85 12.49 4.07
N CYS A 174 22.24 13.63 3.73
CA CYS A 174 21.82 14.61 4.73
C CYS A 174 20.46 14.25 5.35
N LEU A 175 19.56 13.64 4.57
CA LEU A 175 18.18 13.34 4.95
C LEU A 175 18.05 11.99 5.67
N PHE A 176 18.74 10.96 5.18
CA PHE A 176 18.58 9.59 5.64
C PHE A 176 19.80 9.09 6.40
N LEU A 177 19.54 8.23 7.39
CA LEU A 177 20.58 7.49 8.09
C LEU A 177 21.08 6.34 7.21
N ASN A 178 20.15 5.65 6.55
CA ASN A 178 20.43 4.47 5.76
C ASN A 178 19.33 4.27 4.70
N ILE A 179 19.72 3.89 3.48
CA ILE A 179 18.81 3.32 2.48
C ILE A 179 19.24 1.88 2.26
N GLN A 180 18.47 0.95 2.82
CA GLN A 180 18.77 -0.48 2.77
C GLN A 180 18.12 -1.12 1.55
N LEU A 181 18.92 -1.92 0.84
CA LEU A 181 18.47 -2.77 -0.24
C LEU A 181 18.98 -4.20 0.00
N HIS A 182 18.13 -5.20 -0.23
CA HIS A 182 18.52 -6.61 -0.06
C HIS A 182 19.35 -7.06 -1.27
N LYS A 183 20.63 -7.44 -1.06
CA LYS A 183 21.52 -7.85 -2.15
C LYS A 183 20.99 -9.07 -2.90
N GLY A 184 20.35 -9.99 -2.19
CA GLY A 184 19.75 -11.17 -2.81
C GLY A 184 18.61 -10.82 -3.77
N GLN A 185 17.78 -9.84 -3.42
CA GLN A 185 16.67 -9.44 -4.28
C GLN A 185 17.20 -8.77 -5.56
N MET A 186 18.24 -7.95 -5.42
CA MET A 186 18.92 -7.34 -6.55
C MET A 186 19.58 -8.38 -7.49
N LYS A 187 20.14 -9.47 -6.95
CA LYS A 187 20.68 -10.56 -7.79
C LYS A 187 19.60 -11.24 -8.64
N MET A 188 18.39 -11.43 -8.11
CA MET A 188 17.27 -11.97 -8.91
C MET A 188 16.93 -11.05 -10.07
N VAL A 189 16.89 -9.74 -9.83
CA VAL A 189 16.61 -8.73 -10.87
C VAL A 189 17.73 -8.70 -11.92
N HIS A 190 19.00 -8.78 -11.52
CA HIS A 190 20.10 -8.89 -12.48
C HIS A 190 20.04 -10.17 -13.32
N LYS A 191 19.65 -11.30 -12.72
CA LYS A 191 19.44 -12.55 -13.46
C LYS A 191 18.31 -12.42 -14.47
N ALA A 192 17.22 -11.74 -14.11
CA ALA A 192 16.14 -11.44 -15.03
C ALA A 192 16.58 -10.48 -16.15
N ALA A 193 17.39 -9.46 -15.84
CA ALA A 193 17.95 -8.54 -16.84
C ALA A 193 18.84 -9.27 -17.86
N GLN A 194 19.61 -10.26 -17.42
CA GLN A 194 20.49 -11.06 -18.27
C GLN A 194 19.73 -12.00 -19.22
N ALA A 195 18.47 -12.33 -18.91
CA ALA A 195 17.64 -13.17 -19.77
C ALA A 195 17.18 -12.47 -21.06
N GLY A 196 17.39 -11.15 -21.18
CA GLY A 196 17.11 -10.38 -22.39
C GLY A 196 15.69 -9.81 -22.50
N SER A 197 14.80 -10.13 -21.56
CA SER A 197 13.44 -9.56 -21.51
C SER A 197 13.43 -8.16 -20.85
N PRO A 198 12.59 -7.22 -21.30
CA PRO A 198 12.48 -5.89 -20.68
C PRO A 198 11.97 -6.00 -19.23
N LEU A 199 12.52 -5.14 -18.37
CA LEU A 199 12.17 -5.06 -16.96
C LEU A 199 11.15 -3.94 -16.72
N VAL A 200 10.02 -4.28 -16.10
CA VAL A 200 9.00 -3.33 -15.68
C VAL A 200 8.84 -3.39 -14.17
N PHE A 201 9.32 -2.36 -13.49
CA PHE A 201 9.19 -2.15 -12.05
C PHE A 201 7.83 -1.53 -11.72
N LEU A 202 7.12 -2.13 -10.78
CA LEU A 202 5.78 -1.72 -10.39
C LEU A 202 5.75 -1.45 -8.89
N SER A 203 5.65 -0.18 -8.51
CA SER A 203 5.91 0.27 -7.13
C SER A 203 4.68 0.81 -6.41
N THR A 204 4.68 0.64 -5.09
CA THR A 204 3.91 1.47 -4.14
C THR A 204 4.42 2.91 -4.18
N HIS A 205 3.61 3.88 -3.73
CA HIS A 205 3.92 5.30 -3.77
C HIS A 205 3.58 5.98 -2.44
N LYS A 206 4.51 5.88 -1.49
CA LYS A 206 4.39 6.41 -0.12
C LYS A 206 4.77 7.88 -0.03
N SER A 207 5.71 8.32 -0.86
CA SER A 207 6.17 9.71 -0.91
C SER A 207 6.43 10.15 -2.35
N ILE A 208 6.25 11.43 -2.66
CA ILE A 208 6.67 12.01 -3.95
C ILE A 208 8.18 11.81 -4.17
N LEU A 209 8.94 11.66 -3.08
CA LEU A 209 10.37 11.35 -3.13
C LEU A 209 10.66 9.99 -3.78
N ASP A 210 9.72 9.03 -3.76
CA ASP A 210 9.87 7.69 -4.33
C ASP A 210 10.21 7.74 -5.82
N GLY A 211 9.58 8.67 -6.54
CA GLY A 211 9.82 8.94 -7.96
C GLY A 211 11.24 9.39 -8.28
N ILE A 212 12.00 9.88 -7.29
CA ILE A 212 13.40 10.30 -7.44
C ILE A 212 14.34 9.26 -6.80
N LEU A 213 13.92 8.67 -5.69
CA LEU A 213 14.71 7.72 -4.90
C LEU A 213 14.90 6.40 -5.63
N LEU A 214 13.84 5.80 -6.15
CA LEU A 214 13.92 4.49 -6.83
C LEU A 214 14.80 4.52 -8.07
N PRO A 215 14.66 5.49 -9.01
CA PRO A 215 15.55 5.58 -10.16
C PRO A 215 17.00 5.71 -9.75
N PHE A 216 17.30 6.49 -8.71
CA PHE A 216 18.64 6.64 -8.19
C PHE A 216 19.18 5.33 -7.60
N VAL A 217 18.38 4.64 -6.78
CA VAL A 217 18.75 3.36 -6.18
C VAL A 217 19.00 2.31 -7.26
N LEU A 218 18.13 2.18 -8.26
CA LEU A 218 18.30 1.18 -9.32
C LEU A 218 19.46 1.54 -10.28
N LEU A 219 19.66 2.82 -10.58
CA LEU A 219 20.84 3.31 -11.31
C LEU A 219 22.13 2.99 -10.56
N SER A 220 22.13 3.15 -9.23
CA SER A 220 23.29 2.85 -8.38
C SER A 220 23.73 1.39 -8.43
N GLN A 221 22.79 0.47 -8.73
CA GLN A 221 23.05 -0.96 -8.85
C GLN A 221 23.38 -1.39 -10.28
N GLY A 222 23.43 -0.45 -11.24
CA GLY A 222 23.85 -0.74 -12.61
C GLY A 222 22.74 -1.27 -13.53
N LEU A 223 21.46 -1.07 -13.18
CA LEU A 223 20.32 -1.45 -14.04
C LEU A 223 20.06 -0.46 -15.19
N GLY A 224 20.85 0.60 -15.31
CA GLY A 224 20.70 1.64 -16.33
C GLY A 224 19.75 2.76 -15.92
N VAL A 225 19.40 3.63 -16.88
CA VAL A 225 18.52 4.79 -16.64
C VAL A 225 17.07 4.32 -16.67
N LEU A 226 16.42 4.37 -15.51
CA LEU A 226 15.03 4.01 -15.33
C LEU A 226 14.09 5.07 -15.92
N ARG A 227 13.14 4.65 -16.75
CA ARG A 227 12.06 5.50 -17.23
C ARG A 227 10.92 5.49 -16.22
N VAL A 228 10.45 6.64 -15.76
CA VAL A 228 9.47 6.71 -14.66
C VAL A 228 8.18 7.33 -15.17
N ALA A 229 7.04 6.67 -14.98
CA ALA A 229 5.73 7.27 -15.24
C ALA A 229 5.36 8.28 -14.14
N TRP A 230 5.22 9.55 -14.49
CA TRP A 230 4.85 10.64 -13.59
C TRP A 230 3.47 11.21 -13.92
N ASP A 231 2.68 11.57 -12.89
CA ASP A 231 1.50 12.41 -13.11
C ASP A 231 1.94 13.86 -13.40
N SER A 232 1.43 14.39 -14.50
CA SER A 232 1.59 15.79 -14.89
C SER A 232 1.13 16.76 -13.78
N ARG A 233 0.09 16.42 -13.01
CA ARG A 233 -0.51 17.29 -11.99
C ARG A 233 0.35 17.46 -10.73
N ALA A 234 1.17 16.46 -10.41
CA ALA A 234 2.00 16.46 -9.21
C ALA A 234 3.25 17.35 -9.32
N CYS A 235 3.61 17.79 -10.53
CA CYS A 235 4.89 18.45 -10.80
C CYS A 235 4.74 19.86 -11.37
N SER A 236 5.52 20.80 -10.82
CA SER A 236 5.65 22.15 -11.39
C SER A 236 6.26 22.08 -12.80
N PRO A 237 6.01 23.05 -13.69
CA PRO A 237 6.47 23.00 -15.09
C PRO A 237 7.98 22.85 -15.22
N ALA A 238 8.72 23.51 -14.32
CA ALA A 238 10.17 23.50 -14.31
C ALA A 238 10.73 22.16 -13.77
N LEU A 239 10.10 21.60 -12.73
CA LEU A 239 10.42 20.24 -12.26
C LEU A 239 10.10 19.20 -13.34
N ARG A 240 8.99 19.36 -14.06
CA ARG A 240 8.61 18.50 -15.18
C ARG A 240 9.65 18.52 -16.30
N ALA A 241 10.20 19.69 -16.63
CA ALA A 241 11.27 19.80 -17.63
C ALA A 241 12.57 19.10 -17.16
N LEU A 242 12.90 19.22 -15.88
CA LEU A 242 14.05 18.52 -15.29
C LEU A 242 13.84 17.01 -15.30
N LEU A 243 12.72 16.52 -14.79
CA LEU A 243 12.38 15.10 -14.71
C LEU A 243 12.33 14.45 -16.08
N ARG A 244 11.81 15.14 -17.12
CA ARG A 244 11.88 14.65 -18.51
C ARG A 244 13.30 14.34 -18.95
N ASN A 245 14.26 15.23 -18.66
CA ASN A 245 15.67 15.01 -18.98
C ASN A 245 16.32 13.90 -18.15
N LEU A 246 15.73 13.54 -17.00
CA LEU A 246 16.20 12.48 -16.11
C LEU A 246 15.56 11.11 -16.41
N GLY A 247 14.61 11.03 -17.35
CA GLY A 247 13.93 9.78 -17.72
C GLY A 247 12.43 9.74 -17.39
N GLY A 248 11.83 10.83 -16.91
CA GLY A 248 10.41 10.91 -16.64
C GLY A 248 9.56 10.85 -17.92
N LEU A 249 8.55 10.00 -17.90
CA LEU A 249 7.48 9.84 -18.87
C LEU A 249 6.22 10.55 -18.35
N PHE A 250 5.63 11.40 -19.16
CA PHE A 250 4.40 12.11 -18.80
C PHE A 250 3.29 11.76 -19.79
N LEU A 251 2.11 11.41 -19.29
CA LEU A 251 0.96 11.20 -20.17
C LEU A 251 0.48 12.56 -20.71
N PRO A 252 0.28 12.70 -22.04
CA PRO A 252 -0.18 13.95 -22.62
C PRO A 252 -1.65 14.18 -22.20
N PRO A 253 -2.06 15.42 -21.85
CA PRO A 253 -3.45 15.69 -21.45
C PRO A 253 -4.45 15.35 -22.55
N GLU A 254 -4.02 15.41 -23.81
CA GLU A 254 -4.81 15.05 -24.98
C GLU A 254 -5.22 13.56 -24.99
N ALA A 255 -4.46 12.68 -24.34
CA ALA A 255 -4.80 11.25 -24.27
C ALA A 255 -6.01 10.95 -23.36
N ASN A 256 -6.39 11.89 -22.50
CA ASN A 256 -7.58 11.79 -21.64
C ASN A 256 -8.85 12.37 -22.31
N LEU A 257 -8.75 12.88 -23.54
CA LEU A 257 -9.90 13.35 -24.29
C LEU A 257 -10.82 12.19 -24.68
N SER A 258 -12.04 12.51 -25.11
CA SER A 258 -13.04 11.52 -25.54
C SER A 258 -12.48 10.58 -26.62
N LEU A 259 -13.01 9.35 -26.64
CA LEU A 259 -12.58 8.29 -27.55
C LEU A 259 -12.60 8.72 -29.02
N ASP A 260 -13.58 9.54 -29.41
CA ASP A 260 -13.82 9.97 -30.79
C ASP A 260 -12.99 11.21 -31.19
N SER A 261 -12.27 11.82 -30.26
CA SER A 261 -11.46 12.99 -30.57
C SER A 261 -10.23 12.61 -31.40
N SER A 262 -10.06 13.24 -32.56
CA SER A 262 -8.91 13.00 -33.45
C SER A 262 -7.57 13.24 -32.76
N LYS A 263 -7.49 14.28 -31.91
CA LYS A 263 -6.33 14.57 -31.07
C LYS A 263 -6.07 13.49 -30.02
N GLY A 264 -7.11 12.92 -29.41
CA GLY A 264 -6.97 11.85 -28.43
C GLY A 264 -6.58 10.50 -29.04
N ILE A 265 -7.08 10.20 -30.24
CA ILE A 265 -6.63 9.03 -31.03
C ILE A 265 -5.14 9.16 -31.35
N LEU A 266 -4.70 10.32 -31.87
CA LEU A 266 -3.29 10.57 -32.18
C LEU A 266 -2.42 10.47 -30.92
N ALA A 267 -2.81 11.12 -29.83
CA ALA A 267 -2.04 11.08 -28.59
C ALA A 267 -1.88 9.66 -28.03
N ARG A 268 -2.96 8.84 -28.04
CA ARG A 268 -2.91 7.44 -27.60
C ARG A 268 -2.03 6.58 -28.51
N ALA A 269 -2.09 6.78 -29.83
CA ALA A 269 -1.21 6.07 -30.77
C ALA A 269 0.27 6.42 -30.56
N VAL A 270 0.60 7.70 -30.31
CA VAL A 270 1.98 8.12 -30.00
C VAL A 270 2.44 7.53 -28.67
N VAL A 271 1.59 7.49 -27.64
CA VAL A 271 1.91 6.86 -26.35
C VAL A 271 2.20 5.37 -26.51
N HIS A 272 1.39 4.66 -27.30
CA HIS A 272 1.61 3.24 -27.60
C HIS A 272 2.95 3.02 -28.31
N ALA A 273 3.23 3.80 -29.36
CA ALA A 273 4.49 3.70 -30.11
C ALA A 273 5.72 4.00 -29.24
N VAL A 274 5.65 4.99 -28.34
CA VAL A 274 6.72 5.27 -27.38
C VAL A 274 6.95 4.08 -26.46
N MET A 275 5.87 3.48 -25.92
CA MET A 275 5.98 2.32 -25.03
C MET A 275 6.60 1.11 -25.73
N GLU A 276 6.16 0.79 -26.95
CA GLU A 276 6.73 -0.30 -27.75
C GLU A 276 8.23 -0.12 -27.97
N GLN A 277 8.66 1.09 -28.34
CA GLN A 277 10.08 1.38 -28.55
C GLN A 277 10.90 1.28 -27.25
N LEU A 278 10.33 1.68 -26.12
CA LEU A 278 10.98 1.51 -24.81
C LEU A 278 11.15 0.04 -24.45
N LEU A 279 10.13 -0.79 -24.65
CA LEU A 279 10.18 -2.22 -24.35
C LEU A 279 11.13 -2.97 -25.30
N VAL A 280 11.10 -2.66 -26.61
CA VAL A 280 12.02 -3.24 -27.62
C VAL A 280 13.47 -2.85 -27.35
N SER A 281 13.72 -1.61 -26.91
CA SER A 281 15.06 -1.16 -26.54
C SER A 281 15.56 -1.75 -25.21
N GLY A 282 14.73 -2.50 -24.48
CA GLY A 282 15.08 -3.10 -23.20
C GLY A 282 15.33 -2.08 -22.09
N GLN A 283 14.85 -0.84 -22.23
CA GLN A 283 14.99 0.17 -21.17
C GLN A 283 14.09 -0.17 -20.00
N PRO A 284 14.60 -0.17 -18.75
CA PRO A 284 13.77 -0.47 -17.60
C PRO A 284 12.73 0.63 -17.38
N LEU A 285 11.52 0.23 -17.06
CA LEU A 285 10.37 1.11 -16.83
C LEU A 285 9.92 1.02 -15.38
N LEU A 286 9.52 2.14 -14.77
CA LEU A 286 8.92 2.23 -13.44
C LEU A 286 7.54 2.85 -13.53
N ILE A 287 6.54 2.13 -13.03
CA ILE A 287 5.15 2.61 -12.92
C ILE A 287 4.73 2.56 -11.46
N PHE A 288 4.14 3.64 -10.97
CA PHE A 288 3.51 3.67 -9.66
C PHE A 288 2.08 3.16 -9.76
N LEU A 289 1.77 2.13 -8.99
CA LEU A 289 0.43 1.53 -8.93
C LEU A 289 -0.47 2.21 -7.90
N GLU A 290 0.09 3.00 -6.98
CA GLU A 290 -0.69 3.78 -6.00
C GLU A 290 -0.83 5.24 -6.45
N GLU A 291 -1.97 5.88 -6.15
CA GLU A 291 -2.16 7.33 -6.34
C GLU A 291 -1.12 8.14 -5.52
N PRO A 292 -0.84 9.41 -5.90
CA PRO A 292 0.12 10.21 -5.17
C PRO A 292 -0.27 10.43 -3.71
N PRO A 293 0.72 10.47 -2.79
CA PRO A 293 0.45 10.60 -1.37
C PRO A 293 -0.31 11.90 -1.09
N GLY A 294 -1.37 11.78 -0.29
CA GLY A 294 -2.27 12.90 0.02
C GLY A 294 -3.35 13.16 -1.03
N ALA A 295 -3.42 12.40 -2.12
CA ALA A 295 -4.57 12.44 -3.01
C ALA A 295 -5.79 11.82 -2.30
N PRO A 296 -6.91 12.56 -2.13
CA PRO A 296 -8.16 11.97 -1.68
C PRO A 296 -8.66 11.03 -2.79
N GLY A 297 -8.82 9.74 -2.50
CA GLY A 297 -9.38 8.83 -3.49
C GLY A 297 -8.95 7.36 -3.37
N PRO A 298 -9.01 6.59 -4.47
CA PRO A 298 -8.76 5.17 -4.45
C PRO A 298 -7.27 4.95 -4.29
N ARG A 299 -6.91 3.86 -3.62
CA ARG A 299 -5.50 3.58 -3.39
C ARG A 299 -4.79 3.30 -4.72
N LEU A 300 -5.47 2.65 -5.65
CA LEU A 300 -4.93 2.22 -6.92
C LEU A 300 -4.98 3.33 -7.98
N SER A 301 -3.87 3.53 -8.71
CA SER A 301 -3.75 4.62 -9.67
C SER A 301 -4.31 4.31 -11.04
N ALA A 302 -5.19 5.20 -11.51
CA ALA A 302 -5.73 5.12 -12.87
C ALA A 302 -4.66 5.43 -13.94
N LEU A 303 -3.69 6.28 -13.63
CA LEU A 303 -2.54 6.54 -14.49
C LEU A 303 -1.61 5.32 -14.55
N GLY A 304 -1.35 4.70 -13.39
CA GLY A 304 -0.54 3.49 -13.30
C GLY A 304 -1.13 2.35 -14.13
N GLN A 305 -2.44 2.13 -14.00
CA GLN A 305 -3.17 1.18 -14.82
C GLN A 305 -3.09 1.50 -16.32
N ALA A 306 -3.20 2.77 -16.74
CA ALA A 306 -3.10 3.15 -18.15
C ALA A 306 -1.75 2.79 -18.78
N TRP A 307 -0.65 3.04 -18.07
CA TRP A 307 0.68 2.64 -18.51
C TRP A 307 0.88 1.12 -18.46
N LEU A 308 0.32 0.43 -17.47
CA LEU A 308 0.37 -1.03 -17.40
C LEU A 308 -0.42 -1.67 -18.56
N GLY A 309 -1.59 -1.11 -18.90
CA GLY A 309 -2.42 -1.59 -20.00
C GLY A 309 -1.71 -1.49 -21.36
N THR A 310 -0.96 -0.41 -21.60
CA THR A 310 -0.13 -0.30 -22.81
C THR A 310 1.01 -1.34 -22.85
N VAL A 311 1.60 -1.70 -21.70
CA VAL A 311 2.58 -2.80 -21.62
C VAL A 311 1.93 -4.15 -21.91
N VAL A 312 0.76 -4.43 -21.33
CA VAL A 312 0.00 -5.67 -21.57
C VAL A 312 -0.36 -5.79 -23.04
N GLN A 313 -0.84 -4.71 -23.66
CA GLN A 313 -1.18 -4.71 -25.07
C GLN A 313 0.04 -5.00 -25.95
N ALA A 314 1.20 -4.38 -25.67
CA ALA A 314 2.41 -4.60 -26.45
C ALA A 314 2.89 -6.07 -26.42
N VAL A 315 2.72 -6.76 -25.30
CA VAL A 315 3.03 -8.20 -25.19
C VAL A 315 1.95 -9.05 -25.86
N HIS A 316 0.66 -8.68 -25.72
CA HIS A 316 -0.44 -9.43 -26.34
C HIS A 316 -0.43 -9.37 -27.87
N VAL A 317 -0.07 -8.21 -28.44
CA VAL A 317 0.11 -8.01 -29.89
C VAL A 317 1.36 -8.74 -30.40
N GLY A 318 2.30 -9.08 -29.51
CA GLY A 318 3.53 -9.79 -29.86
C GLY A 318 4.66 -8.87 -30.33
N THR A 319 4.59 -7.56 -30.08
CA THR A 319 5.69 -6.62 -30.38
C THR A 319 6.94 -6.98 -29.57
N VAL A 320 6.76 -7.49 -28.36
CA VAL A 320 7.80 -8.06 -27.50
C VAL A 320 7.34 -9.44 -27.04
N PRO A 321 8.21 -10.47 -27.06
CA PRO A 321 7.81 -11.84 -26.72
C PRO A 321 7.30 -11.97 -25.27
N ASP A 322 7.93 -11.28 -24.32
CA ASP A 322 7.54 -11.26 -22.92
C ASP A 322 8.13 -10.06 -22.18
N ALA A 323 7.55 -9.68 -21.03
CA ALA A 323 8.07 -8.64 -20.15
C ALA A 323 8.13 -9.15 -18.70
N MET A 324 9.24 -8.87 -18.01
CA MET A 324 9.45 -9.28 -16.63
C MET A 324 8.96 -8.19 -15.67
N LEU A 325 7.91 -8.49 -14.93
CA LEU A 325 7.34 -7.59 -13.94
C LEU A 325 8.06 -7.76 -12.60
N VAL A 326 8.48 -6.65 -11.99
CA VAL A 326 9.16 -6.62 -10.70
C VAL A 326 8.33 -5.80 -9.71
N PRO A 327 7.60 -6.43 -8.77
CA PRO A 327 6.95 -5.70 -7.69
C PRO A 327 7.98 -5.03 -6.79
N VAL A 328 7.79 -3.75 -6.52
CA VAL A 328 8.67 -2.93 -5.68
C VAL A 328 7.87 -2.34 -4.53
N ALA A 329 8.47 -2.36 -3.34
CA ALA A 329 7.94 -1.66 -2.17
C ALA A 329 9.00 -0.80 -1.51
N ILE A 330 8.59 0.37 -1.03
CA ILE A 330 9.43 1.28 -0.24
C ILE A 330 8.75 1.52 1.09
N THR A 331 9.51 1.41 2.17
CA THR A 331 9.06 1.74 3.52
C THR A 331 9.98 2.74 4.19
N TYR A 332 9.38 3.65 4.96
CA TYR A 332 10.04 4.76 5.65
C TYR A 332 9.75 4.65 7.15
N ASP A 333 10.72 4.95 8.02
CA ASP A 333 10.39 5.08 9.44
C ASP A 333 9.39 6.23 9.66
N LEU A 334 9.57 7.33 8.94
CA LEU A 334 8.61 8.42 8.93
C LEU A 334 8.55 8.96 7.50
N VAL A 335 7.34 8.99 6.93
CA VAL A 335 7.14 9.53 5.59
C VAL A 335 7.57 11.00 5.59
N PRO A 336 8.35 11.44 4.59
CA PRO A 336 8.56 12.85 4.35
C PRO A 336 7.23 13.48 3.96
N ASP A 337 6.55 14.05 4.95
CA ASP A 337 5.37 14.90 4.75
C ASP A 337 5.82 16.19 4.05
N ILE A 338 6.04 16.08 2.75
CA ILE A 338 5.95 17.20 1.82
C ILE A 338 4.46 17.36 1.57
N SER A 339 3.71 17.82 2.58
CA SER A 339 2.27 18.05 2.43
C SER A 339 2.08 18.92 1.19
N CYS A 340 1.33 18.39 0.23
CA CYS A 340 1.02 19.09 -1.00
C CYS A 340 -0.09 20.12 -0.72
N ASP A 341 0.11 21.01 0.25
CA ASP A 341 -0.54 22.33 0.29
C ASP A 341 -0.02 23.22 -0.85
N MET A 342 0.49 22.61 -1.92
CA MET A 342 0.94 23.25 -3.14
C MET A 342 -0.26 23.63 -4.04
N HIS A 343 -1.47 23.17 -3.69
CA HIS A 343 -2.71 23.65 -4.32
C HIS A 343 -3.13 25.06 -3.83
N GLN A 344 -2.56 25.59 -2.74
CA GLN A 344 -2.81 26.96 -2.28
C GLN A 344 -1.63 27.93 -2.45
N ALA A 345 -0.44 27.45 -2.83
CA ALA A 345 0.71 28.31 -3.12
C ALA A 345 0.85 28.59 -4.62
N SER A 346 -0.04 29.41 -5.15
CA SER A 346 -0.02 29.99 -6.49
C SER A 346 1.10 31.04 -6.66
N SER A 347 2.36 30.63 -6.51
CA SER A 347 3.48 31.39 -7.08
C SER A 347 4.54 30.46 -7.68
N PRO A 348 4.96 30.67 -8.94
CA PRO A 348 6.02 29.87 -9.56
C PRO A 348 7.38 30.30 -8.98
N LEU A 349 7.70 29.80 -7.78
CA LEU A 349 9.05 29.89 -7.25
C LEU A 349 9.98 29.07 -8.17
N GLY A 350 11.02 29.69 -8.72
CA GLY A 350 11.97 29.01 -9.60
C GLY A 350 12.58 27.76 -8.96
N LEU A 351 12.93 26.75 -9.78
CA LEU A 351 13.45 25.43 -9.39
C LEU A 351 14.38 25.44 -8.17
N TRP A 352 15.37 26.36 -8.18
CA TRP A 352 16.35 26.47 -7.10
C TRP A 352 15.78 27.03 -5.80
N ARG A 353 14.86 27.99 -5.87
CA ARG A 353 14.16 28.52 -4.67
C ARG A 353 13.16 27.52 -4.13
N GLY A 354 12.44 26.80 -4.99
CA GLY A 354 11.56 25.71 -4.60
C GLY A 354 12.33 24.55 -3.97
N ALA A 355 13.40 24.07 -4.61
CA ALA A 355 14.25 23.02 -4.07
C ALA A 355 14.94 23.42 -2.76
N LEU A 356 15.40 24.68 -2.64
CA LEU A 356 15.97 25.18 -1.39
C LEU A 356 14.91 25.31 -0.30
N ALA A 357 13.70 25.76 -0.61
CA ALA A 357 12.59 25.84 0.34
C ALA A 357 12.13 24.46 0.81
N VAL A 358 12.08 23.48 -0.10
CA VAL A 358 11.79 22.07 0.24
C VAL A 358 12.92 21.48 1.09
N LEU A 359 14.18 21.71 0.73
CA LEU A 359 15.33 21.24 1.51
C LEU A 359 15.40 21.93 2.88
N GLN A 360 15.07 23.22 2.96
CA GLN A 360 14.99 23.96 4.22
C GLN A 360 13.81 23.49 5.06
N ARG A 361 12.64 23.22 4.46
CA ARG A 361 11.49 22.61 5.14
C ARG A 361 11.82 21.23 5.65
N LEU A 362 12.42 20.36 4.85
CA LEU A 362 12.86 19.02 5.26
C LEU A 362 13.91 19.10 6.37
N ARG A 363 14.83 20.06 6.31
CA ARG A 363 15.81 20.30 7.39
C ARG A 363 15.18 20.89 8.65
N SER A 364 14.14 21.72 8.52
CA SER A 364 13.47 22.39 9.63
C SER A 364 12.42 21.50 10.29
N SER A 365 11.69 20.69 9.52
CA SER A 365 10.69 19.73 10.00
C SER A 365 11.37 18.57 10.73
N TRP A 366 12.56 18.17 10.29
CA TRP A 366 13.29 17.04 10.88
C TRP A 366 14.33 17.45 11.93
N GLY A 367 14.68 18.73 12.00
CA GLY A 367 15.80 19.20 12.83
C GLY A 367 17.12 18.54 12.42
N CYS A 368 18.25 19.13 12.74
CA CYS A 368 19.55 18.53 12.38
C CYS A 368 19.87 17.21 13.13
N LEU A 369 18.94 16.64 13.90
CA LEU A 369 19.17 15.52 14.82
C LEU A 369 18.45 14.21 14.45
N HIS A 370 17.37 14.21 13.66
CA HIS A 370 16.53 13.02 13.44
C HIS A 370 16.62 12.55 11.99
N ARG A 371 17.57 11.63 11.72
CA ARG A 371 17.73 10.99 10.41
C ARG A 371 16.78 9.79 10.29
N VAL A 372 16.09 9.68 9.16
CA VAL A 372 15.11 8.61 8.88
C VAL A 372 15.81 7.41 8.21
N CYS A 373 15.34 6.18 8.41
CA CYS A 373 15.77 5.04 7.60
C CYS A 373 14.72 4.72 6.52
N VAL A 374 15.22 4.28 5.36
CA VAL A 374 14.39 3.82 4.25
C VAL A 374 14.80 2.41 3.87
N ARG A 375 13.82 1.59 3.53
CA ARG A 375 14.06 0.25 3.03
C ARG A 375 13.36 0.04 1.70
N VAL A 376 14.12 -0.44 0.72
CA VAL A 376 13.62 -0.77 -0.63
C VAL A 376 13.63 -2.28 -0.79
N HIS A 377 12.47 -2.82 -1.15
CA HIS A 377 12.24 -4.23 -1.39
C HIS A 377 11.90 -4.47 -2.84
N LEU A 378 12.55 -5.47 -3.43
CA LEU A 378 12.24 -5.95 -4.77
C LEU A 378 11.77 -7.39 -4.64
N ALA A 379 10.51 -7.64 -4.98
CA ALA A 379 9.99 -8.99 -5.04
C ALA A 379 10.59 -9.74 -6.26
N GLN A 380 10.41 -11.05 -6.27
CA GLN A 380 10.83 -11.93 -7.34
C GLN A 380 10.19 -11.49 -8.67
N PRO A 381 11.00 -11.22 -9.70
CA PRO A 381 10.50 -10.93 -11.03
C PRO A 381 9.68 -12.10 -11.56
N PHE A 382 8.61 -11.81 -12.31
CA PHE A 382 7.83 -12.85 -12.97
C PHE A 382 7.40 -12.44 -14.39
N SER A 383 7.17 -13.43 -15.23
CA SER A 383 6.75 -13.27 -16.63
C SER A 383 5.31 -12.78 -16.72
N LEU A 384 5.10 -11.70 -17.49
CA LEU A 384 3.76 -11.19 -17.80
C LEU A 384 2.99 -12.18 -18.68
N GLN A 385 3.64 -12.78 -19.68
CA GLN A 385 3.00 -13.76 -20.55
C GLN A 385 2.52 -14.98 -19.75
N GLU A 386 3.33 -15.48 -18.83
CA GLU A 386 2.95 -16.58 -17.93
C GLU A 386 1.72 -16.22 -17.09
N TYR A 387 1.72 -15.03 -16.48
CA TYR A 387 0.59 -14.56 -15.69
C TYR A 387 -0.69 -14.48 -16.52
N THR A 388 -0.65 -13.89 -17.73
CA THR A 388 -1.84 -13.71 -18.56
C THR A 388 -2.48 -15.02 -19.01
N ILE A 389 -1.66 -16.05 -19.27
CA ILE A 389 -2.14 -17.40 -19.63
C ILE A 389 -2.83 -18.05 -18.42
N ASN A 390 -2.21 -18.01 -17.24
CA ASN A 390 -2.72 -18.71 -16.06
C ASN A 390 -3.89 -17.95 -15.40
N ALA A 391 -3.85 -16.61 -15.37
CA ALA A 391 -4.84 -15.80 -14.67
C ALA A 391 -6.26 -15.95 -15.25
N ARG A 392 -6.40 -16.27 -16.54
CA ARG A 392 -7.70 -16.52 -17.20
C ARG A 392 -8.45 -17.71 -16.60
N SER A 393 -7.74 -18.70 -16.06
CA SER A 393 -8.35 -19.86 -15.39
C SER A 393 -8.93 -19.54 -14.01
N CYS A 394 -8.52 -18.42 -13.40
CA CYS A 394 -8.92 -17.98 -12.06
C CYS A 394 -10.07 -16.97 -12.09
N TRP A 395 -10.85 -16.93 -13.17
CA TRP A 395 -11.98 -16.00 -13.29
C TRP A 395 -13.23 -16.62 -12.68
N SER A 396 -13.48 -16.34 -11.39
CA SER A 396 -14.75 -16.69 -10.74
C SER A 396 -15.87 -15.72 -11.12
N GLY A 397 -17.12 -16.14 -10.87
CA GLY A 397 -18.28 -15.26 -10.95
C GLY A 397 -18.13 -14.03 -10.04
N ARG A 398 -18.54 -12.88 -10.56
CA ARG A 398 -18.52 -11.58 -9.87
C ARG A 398 -19.94 -11.16 -9.52
N GLN A 399 -20.11 -10.55 -8.35
CA GLN A 399 -21.38 -9.93 -7.94
C GLN A 399 -21.11 -8.58 -7.30
N THR A 400 -22.05 -7.64 -7.46
CA THR A 400 -21.96 -6.32 -6.82
C THR A 400 -22.18 -6.45 -5.32
N LEU A 401 -21.62 -5.51 -4.55
CA LEU A 401 -21.74 -5.51 -3.10
C LEU A 401 -23.21 -5.41 -2.63
N GLU A 402 -24.05 -4.71 -3.38
CA GLU A 402 -25.51 -4.68 -3.18
C GLU A 402 -26.09 -6.10 -3.12
N HIS A 403 -25.82 -6.95 -4.11
CA HIS A 403 -26.35 -8.32 -4.15
C HIS A 403 -25.78 -9.21 -3.04
N LEU A 404 -24.53 -8.98 -2.63
CA LEU A 404 -23.82 -9.81 -1.64
C LEU A 404 -24.25 -9.51 -0.19
N LEU A 405 -24.35 -8.22 0.17
CA LEU A 405 -24.53 -7.81 1.56
C LEU A 405 -25.89 -7.20 1.87
N GLN A 406 -26.52 -6.48 0.93
CA GLN A 406 -27.77 -5.78 1.23
C GLN A 406 -28.88 -6.73 1.71
N PRO A 407 -29.11 -7.90 1.09
CA PRO A 407 -30.11 -8.86 1.58
C PRO A 407 -29.81 -9.36 2.99
N VAL A 408 -28.53 -9.50 3.35
CA VAL A 408 -28.12 -9.96 4.68
C VAL A 408 -28.31 -8.87 5.72
N VAL A 409 -27.90 -7.63 5.41
CA VAL A 409 -28.08 -6.47 6.29
C VAL A 409 -29.55 -6.22 6.58
N LEU A 410 -30.43 -6.40 5.58
CA LEU A 410 -31.87 -6.24 5.73
C LEU A 410 -32.56 -7.44 6.40
N GLY A 411 -31.82 -8.53 6.69
CA GLY A 411 -32.36 -9.75 7.30
C GLY A 411 -33.19 -10.63 6.36
N GLN A 412 -33.07 -10.43 5.04
CA GLN A 412 -33.83 -11.13 4.01
C GLN A 412 -33.18 -12.45 3.58
N CYS A 413 -31.86 -12.60 3.75
CA CYS A 413 -31.12 -13.81 3.37
C CYS A 413 -30.10 -14.21 4.44
N THR A 414 -29.94 -15.53 4.61
CA THR A 414 -28.95 -16.13 5.49
C THR A 414 -27.78 -16.79 4.75
N VAL A 415 -27.94 -17.05 3.45
CA VAL A 415 -26.90 -17.64 2.61
C VAL A 415 -26.05 -16.51 2.00
N VAL A 416 -24.74 -16.59 2.19
CA VAL A 416 -23.77 -15.68 1.57
C VAL A 416 -23.14 -16.42 0.40
N PRO A 417 -23.29 -15.95 -0.84
CA PRO A 417 -22.70 -16.65 -1.98
C PRO A 417 -21.17 -16.49 -1.97
N ASP A 418 -20.46 -17.60 -2.21
CA ASP A 418 -19.00 -17.64 -2.33
C ASP A 418 -18.54 -17.08 -3.69
N THR A 419 -18.78 -15.79 -3.91
CA THR A 419 -18.40 -15.10 -5.16
C THR A 419 -17.51 -13.90 -4.88
N GLU A 420 -16.73 -13.52 -5.89
CA GLU A 420 -15.85 -12.36 -5.77
C GLU A 420 -16.68 -11.07 -5.79
N LYS A 421 -16.44 -10.21 -4.79
CA LYS A 421 -16.96 -8.85 -4.75
C LYS A 421 -16.39 -8.04 -5.91
N GLU A 422 -17.25 -7.50 -6.75
CA GLU A 422 -16.89 -6.49 -7.73
C GLU A 422 -16.79 -5.12 -7.05
N GLN A 423 -15.62 -4.48 -7.16
CA GLN A 423 -15.35 -3.18 -6.56
C GLN A 423 -14.48 -2.34 -7.50
N GLU A 424 -15.09 -1.36 -8.17
CA GLU A 424 -14.42 -0.50 -9.15
C GLU A 424 -14.41 0.95 -8.67
N TRP A 425 -13.36 1.32 -7.92
CA TRP A 425 -13.19 2.70 -7.43
C TRP A 425 -12.29 3.55 -8.31
N THR A 426 -11.46 2.93 -9.14
CA THR A 426 -10.53 3.65 -10.01
C THR A 426 -11.26 4.27 -11.20
N PRO A 427 -11.19 5.60 -11.40
CA PRO A 427 -11.84 6.24 -12.53
C PRO A 427 -11.23 5.76 -13.85
N THR A 428 -12.07 5.49 -14.84
CA THR A 428 -11.60 5.02 -16.15
C THR A 428 -10.98 6.17 -16.93
N THR A 429 -9.68 6.06 -17.27
CA THR A 429 -8.97 7.06 -18.07
C THR A 429 -9.16 6.80 -19.56
N GLY A 430 -9.06 7.85 -20.40
CA GLY A 430 -9.20 7.76 -21.86
C GLY A 430 -8.34 6.67 -22.53
N PRO A 431 -7.09 6.40 -22.07
CA PRO A 431 -6.28 5.28 -22.56
C PRO A 431 -6.80 3.91 -22.11
N LEU A 432 -7.28 3.77 -20.87
CA LEU A 432 -7.85 2.50 -20.38
C LEU A 432 -9.16 2.14 -21.07
N LEU A 433 -10.02 3.14 -21.29
CA LEU A 433 -11.29 2.98 -22.02
C LEU A 433 -11.10 2.56 -23.48
N ALA A 434 -9.91 2.76 -24.06
CA ALA A 434 -9.61 2.33 -25.43
C ALA A 434 -9.39 0.81 -25.53
N PHE A 435 -9.16 0.11 -24.42
CA PHE A 435 -8.96 -1.33 -24.40
C PHE A 435 -10.29 -2.09 -24.33
N LYS A 436 -10.26 -3.36 -24.75
CA LYS A 436 -11.40 -4.28 -24.57
C LYS A 436 -11.67 -4.49 -23.07
N GLU A 437 -12.91 -4.77 -22.70
CA GLU A 437 -13.31 -4.99 -21.31
C GLU A 437 -12.50 -6.10 -20.63
N GLU A 438 -12.20 -7.19 -21.35
CA GLU A 438 -11.36 -8.28 -20.86
C GLU A 438 -9.94 -7.81 -20.48
N ASP A 439 -9.35 -6.94 -21.30
CA ASP A 439 -8.01 -6.39 -21.07
C ASP A 439 -8.02 -5.40 -19.91
N GLN A 440 -9.08 -4.58 -19.79
CA GLN A 440 -9.27 -3.69 -18.64
C GLN A 440 -9.35 -4.47 -17.33
N LEU A 441 -10.14 -5.56 -17.31
CA LEU A 441 -10.25 -6.44 -16.15
C LEU A 441 -8.92 -7.10 -15.81
N LEU A 442 -8.19 -7.59 -16.82
CA LEU A 442 -6.88 -8.20 -16.64
C LEU A 442 -5.88 -7.21 -16.04
N VAL A 443 -5.84 -5.97 -16.53
CA VAL A 443 -4.98 -4.89 -16.01
C VAL A 443 -5.33 -4.56 -14.56
N ARG A 444 -6.61 -4.46 -14.22
CA ARG A 444 -7.07 -4.20 -12.84
C ARG A 444 -6.66 -5.33 -11.90
N ARG A 445 -6.93 -6.59 -12.27
CA ARG A 445 -6.54 -7.77 -11.48
C ARG A 445 -5.03 -7.88 -11.34
N LEU A 446 -4.27 -7.67 -12.42
CA LEU A 446 -2.80 -7.66 -12.40
C LEU A 446 -2.27 -6.56 -11.47
N SER A 447 -2.84 -5.36 -11.53
CA SER A 447 -2.46 -4.24 -10.67
C SER A 447 -2.67 -4.57 -9.19
N ARG A 448 -3.82 -5.15 -8.83
CA ARG A 448 -4.10 -5.58 -7.44
C ARG A 448 -3.19 -6.71 -7.00
N HIS A 449 -2.95 -7.70 -7.87
CA HIS A 449 -2.05 -8.82 -7.59
C HIS A 449 -0.62 -8.35 -7.29
N ILE A 450 -0.13 -7.38 -8.06
CA ILE A 450 1.22 -6.83 -7.90
C ILE A 450 1.29 -5.91 -6.69
N LEU A 451 0.27 -5.10 -6.45
CA LEU A 451 0.21 -4.27 -5.26
C LEU A 451 0.20 -5.12 -3.98
N HIS A 452 -0.55 -6.22 -3.96
CA HIS A 452 -0.49 -7.23 -2.90
C HIS A 452 0.94 -7.78 -2.72
N ALA A 453 1.59 -8.22 -3.82
CA ALA A 453 2.94 -8.75 -3.76
C ALA A 453 3.96 -7.72 -3.24
N SER A 454 3.83 -6.44 -3.65
CA SER A 454 4.64 -5.35 -3.15
C SER A 454 4.44 -5.16 -1.64
N VAL A 455 3.20 -5.04 -1.17
CA VAL A 455 2.90 -4.84 0.25
C VAL A 455 3.32 -6.03 1.11
N ALA A 456 3.06 -7.27 0.66
CA ALA A 456 3.51 -8.48 1.34
C ALA A 456 5.04 -8.61 1.39
N SER A 457 5.76 -8.02 0.42
CA SER A 457 7.23 -7.97 0.43
C SER A 457 7.83 -6.84 1.26
N SER A 458 7.01 -5.89 1.70
CA SER A 458 7.44 -4.68 2.42
C SER A 458 7.86 -5.00 3.85
N ALA A 459 8.85 -4.28 4.38
CA ALA A 459 9.26 -4.44 5.77
C ALA A 459 8.55 -3.48 6.70
N VAL A 460 8.10 -4.00 7.84
CA VAL A 460 7.51 -3.23 8.92
C VAL A 460 8.60 -2.40 9.61
N MET A 461 8.40 -1.09 9.68
CA MET A 461 9.36 -0.15 10.29
C MET A 461 9.18 -0.07 11.82
N SER A 462 10.18 0.51 12.50
CA SER A 462 10.18 0.56 13.97
C SER A 462 9.05 1.42 14.53
N THR A 463 8.71 2.49 13.82
CA THR A 463 7.63 3.43 14.13
C THR A 463 6.25 2.80 14.02
N ALA A 464 6.02 1.92 13.04
CA ALA A 464 4.76 1.19 12.89
C ALA A 464 4.49 0.29 14.12
N ILE A 465 5.48 -0.52 14.52
CA ILE A 465 5.38 -1.38 15.72
C ILE A 465 5.12 -0.55 16.97
N MET A 466 5.87 0.54 17.15
CA MET A 466 5.70 1.44 18.29
C MET A 466 4.31 2.09 18.31
N ALA A 467 3.83 2.58 17.16
CA ALA A 467 2.52 3.20 17.03
C ALA A 467 1.40 2.21 17.36
N THR A 468 1.46 0.98 16.85
CA THR A 468 0.50 -0.08 17.16
C THR A 468 0.45 -0.40 18.66
N LEU A 469 1.61 -0.53 19.32
CA LEU A 469 1.66 -0.81 20.76
C LEU A 469 1.07 0.32 21.59
N LEU A 470 1.41 1.58 21.27
CA LEU A 470 0.90 2.74 21.97
C LEU A 470 -0.61 2.92 21.75
N LEU A 471 -1.11 2.64 20.54
CA LEU A 471 -2.50 2.88 20.17
C LEU A 471 -3.43 1.77 20.64
N PHE A 472 -3.07 0.50 20.47
CA PHE A 472 -4.00 -0.61 20.71
C PHE A 472 -3.78 -1.37 22.01
N LYS A 473 -2.58 -1.27 22.61
CA LYS A 473 -2.24 -1.97 23.86
C LYS A 473 -2.04 -1.02 25.04
N HIS A 474 -1.40 0.13 24.83
CA HIS A 474 -0.94 1.01 25.90
C HIS A 474 -1.44 2.47 25.81
N GLN A 475 -2.74 2.66 25.55
CA GLN A 475 -3.35 4.00 25.46
C GLN A 475 -3.16 4.86 26.72
N LYS A 476 -3.16 4.24 27.90
CA LYS A 476 -2.97 4.92 29.20
C LYS A 476 -1.50 5.19 29.54
N GLY A 477 -0.58 4.75 28.69
CA GLY A 477 0.87 4.84 28.90
C GLY A 477 1.50 3.56 29.45
N VAL A 478 2.82 3.45 29.29
CA VAL A 478 3.60 2.25 29.62
C VAL A 478 5.01 2.62 30.07
N VAL A 479 5.57 1.83 30.98
CA VAL A 479 6.97 1.99 31.42
C VAL A 479 7.91 1.48 30.33
N LEU A 480 8.99 2.21 30.07
CA LEU A 480 9.95 1.89 29.00
C LEU A 480 10.49 0.46 29.07
N SER A 481 10.75 -0.06 30.27
CA SER A 481 11.22 -1.44 30.48
C SER A 481 10.21 -2.48 30.00
N GLN A 482 8.92 -2.29 30.28
CA GLN A 482 7.84 -3.15 29.77
C GLN A 482 7.67 -2.97 28.25
N LEU A 483 7.71 -1.73 27.76
CA LEU A 483 7.58 -1.41 26.34
C LEU A 483 8.67 -2.09 25.49
N LEU A 484 9.90 -2.20 26.00
CA LEU A 484 10.97 -2.93 25.32
C LEU A 484 10.61 -4.41 25.12
N GLY A 485 10.08 -5.07 26.16
CA GLY A 485 9.64 -6.46 26.08
C GLY A 485 8.51 -6.65 25.05
N GLU A 486 7.51 -5.77 25.09
CA GLU A 486 6.37 -5.78 24.18
C GLU A 486 6.76 -5.48 22.73
N PHE A 487 7.72 -4.58 22.53
CA PHE A 487 8.29 -4.31 21.21
C PHE A 487 9.02 -5.53 20.63
N SER A 488 9.79 -6.24 21.46
CA SER A 488 10.45 -7.49 21.05
C SER A 488 9.41 -8.54 20.66
N TRP A 489 8.39 -8.72 21.50
CA TRP A 489 7.30 -9.67 21.24
C TRP A 489 6.60 -9.38 19.91
N LEU A 490 6.15 -8.14 19.67
CA LEU A 490 5.43 -7.82 18.43
C LEU A 490 6.33 -7.94 17.18
N THR A 491 7.63 -7.68 17.34
CA THR A 491 8.62 -7.91 16.28
C THR A 491 8.76 -9.39 15.94
N GLU A 492 8.83 -10.26 16.95
CA GLU A 492 8.90 -11.71 16.78
C GLU A 492 7.62 -12.27 16.13
N GLU A 493 6.45 -11.82 16.57
CA GLU A 493 5.16 -12.17 15.99
C GLU A 493 5.07 -11.77 14.50
N THR A 494 5.64 -10.63 14.13
CA THR A 494 5.70 -10.17 12.72
C THR A 494 6.59 -11.10 11.89
N LEU A 495 7.75 -11.49 12.42
CA LEU A 495 8.69 -12.40 11.74
C LEU A 495 8.11 -13.82 11.58
N LEU A 496 7.40 -14.32 12.60
CA LEU A 496 6.73 -15.63 12.57
C LEU A 496 5.67 -15.72 11.47
N ARG A 497 5.03 -14.60 11.13
CA ARG A 497 4.05 -14.49 10.04
C ARG A 497 4.68 -14.37 8.66
N GLY A 498 6.01 -14.42 8.57
CA GLY A 498 6.72 -14.37 7.30
C GLY A 498 6.92 -12.95 6.76
N PHE A 499 6.69 -11.91 7.57
CA PHE A 499 7.02 -10.53 7.23
C PHE A 499 8.43 -10.18 7.74
N ASP A 500 9.10 -9.23 7.10
CA ASP A 500 10.41 -8.75 7.55
C ASP A 500 10.27 -7.40 8.27
N VAL A 501 11.29 -7.03 9.05
CA VAL A 501 11.35 -5.77 9.80
C VAL A 501 12.49 -4.88 9.33
N GLY A 502 12.23 -3.59 9.18
CA GLY A 502 13.12 -2.61 8.54
C GLY A 502 14.37 -2.21 9.33
N PHE A 503 14.59 -2.83 10.48
CA PHE A 503 15.60 -2.43 11.44
C PHE A 503 16.36 -3.63 12.03
N SER A 504 17.49 -3.36 12.67
CA SER A 504 18.32 -4.34 13.39
C SER A 504 19.18 -3.63 14.44
N GLY A 505 19.81 -4.40 15.33
CA GLY A 505 20.75 -3.88 16.33
C GLY A 505 20.21 -3.94 17.76
N GLN A 506 20.73 -3.09 18.64
CA GLN A 506 20.36 -3.08 20.06
C GLN A 506 18.96 -2.48 20.24
N LEU A 507 18.06 -3.27 20.85
CA LEU A 507 16.66 -2.91 21.07
C LEU A 507 16.47 -1.58 21.81
N ARG A 508 17.32 -1.30 22.81
CA ARG A 508 17.26 -0.03 23.57
C ARG A 508 17.53 1.18 22.69
N CYS A 509 18.58 1.15 21.88
CA CYS A 509 18.94 2.23 20.97
C CYS A 509 17.86 2.42 19.90
N LEU A 510 17.30 1.32 19.40
CA LEU A 510 16.20 1.33 18.44
C LEU A 510 14.98 2.05 19.03
N VAL A 511 14.46 1.58 20.17
CA VAL A 511 13.26 2.16 20.79
C VAL A 511 13.49 3.64 21.14
N GLN A 512 14.67 4.01 21.63
CA GLN A 512 15.01 5.41 21.88
C GLN A 512 15.00 6.25 20.58
N HIS A 513 15.54 5.71 19.49
CA HIS A 513 15.50 6.37 18.19
C HIS A 513 14.05 6.52 17.69
N THR A 514 13.25 5.46 17.74
CA THR A 514 11.83 5.49 17.34
C THR A 514 11.03 6.50 18.16
N LEU A 515 11.24 6.56 19.49
CA LEU A 515 10.61 7.57 20.36
C LEU A 515 11.07 8.99 20.03
N SER A 516 12.31 9.17 19.58
CA SER A 516 12.79 10.47 19.11
C SER A 516 12.10 10.92 17.82
N LEU A 517 11.80 9.99 16.90
CA LEU A 517 11.02 10.26 15.69
C LEU A 517 9.55 10.60 16.01
N LEU A 518 8.95 9.89 16.98
CA LEU A 518 7.56 10.08 17.40
C LEU A 518 7.38 11.16 18.49
N ARG A 519 8.40 11.98 18.75
CA ARG A 519 8.38 12.99 19.85
C ARG A 519 7.21 13.97 19.76
N ALA A 520 6.70 14.26 18.56
CA ALA A 520 5.53 15.13 18.39
C ALA A 520 4.21 14.49 18.88
N HIS A 521 4.15 13.16 18.95
CA HIS A 521 2.94 12.38 19.25
C HIS A 521 2.98 11.69 20.61
N VAL A 522 4.07 11.83 21.35
CA VAL A 522 4.34 11.10 22.59
C VAL A 522 4.82 12.06 23.67
N ILE A 523 4.40 11.81 24.91
CA ILE A 523 4.85 12.50 26.12
C ILE A 523 5.73 11.53 26.90
N LEU A 524 6.94 12.00 27.26
CA LEU A 524 7.90 11.23 28.06
C LEU A 524 7.92 11.80 29.49
N LEU A 525 7.49 11.01 30.46
CA LEU A 525 7.46 11.37 31.87
C LEU A 525 8.54 10.60 32.63
N ARG A 526 9.34 11.29 33.44
CA ARG A 526 10.40 10.66 34.24
C ARG A 526 9.87 10.31 35.64
N ILE A 527 9.95 9.05 36.03
CA ILE A 527 9.61 8.61 37.39
C ILE A 527 10.83 8.81 38.31
N HIS A 528 10.60 9.11 39.59
CA HIS A 528 11.62 9.25 40.63
C HIS A 528 12.61 8.07 40.78
N ARG A 529 12.32 6.89 40.20
CA ARG A 529 13.21 5.70 40.15
C ARG A 529 14.12 5.63 38.92
N GLY A 530 14.12 6.67 38.06
CA GLY A 530 14.98 6.74 36.88
C GLY A 530 14.41 6.15 35.60
N ASP A 531 13.25 5.46 35.68
CA ASP A 531 12.55 4.91 34.52
C ASP A 531 11.63 5.94 33.85
N LEU A 532 11.44 5.79 32.53
CA LEU A 532 10.62 6.67 31.71
C LEU A 532 9.25 6.03 31.43
N VAL A 533 8.18 6.80 31.60
CA VAL A 533 6.84 6.43 31.13
C VAL A 533 6.59 7.11 29.80
N VAL A 534 6.17 6.30 28.85
CA VAL A 534 5.80 6.72 27.50
C VAL A 534 4.28 6.78 27.45
N VAL A 535 3.72 7.95 27.19
CA VAL A 535 2.27 8.17 27.07
C VAL A 535 1.95 8.74 25.70
N PRO A 536 1.03 8.16 24.92
CA PRO A 536 0.60 8.80 23.68
C PRO A 536 -0.09 10.13 23.98
N ARG A 537 0.19 11.17 23.19
CA ARG A 537 -0.41 12.49 23.38
C ARG A 537 -1.88 12.43 22.95
N PRO A 538 -2.85 12.76 23.82
CA PRO A 538 -4.25 12.81 23.43
C PRO A 538 -4.49 13.93 22.41
N GLY A 539 -5.45 13.72 21.52
CA GLY A 539 -5.84 14.67 20.47
C GLY A 539 -5.51 14.20 19.05
N PRO A 540 -5.42 15.13 18.07
CA PRO A 540 -5.29 14.79 16.66
C PRO A 540 -3.97 14.07 16.33
N GLY A 541 -2.98 14.12 17.21
CA GLY A 541 -1.73 13.36 17.08
C GLY A 541 -1.93 11.83 17.05
N LEU A 542 -3.03 11.31 17.58
CA LEU A 542 -3.37 9.89 17.51
C LEU A 542 -3.73 9.43 16.09
N THR A 543 -4.28 10.31 15.24
CA THR A 543 -4.55 10.00 13.82
C THR A 543 -3.27 9.59 13.09
N HIS A 544 -2.15 10.23 13.42
CA HIS A 544 -0.86 9.93 12.84
C HIS A 544 -0.33 8.57 13.33
N LEU A 545 -0.54 8.24 14.61
CA LEU A 545 -0.22 6.90 15.13
C LEU A 545 -1.11 5.82 14.47
N ALA A 546 -2.39 6.12 14.23
CA ALA A 546 -3.30 5.21 13.52
C ALA A 546 -2.81 4.94 12.09
N ARG A 547 -2.43 5.99 11.34
CA ARG A 547 -1.84 5.86 9.99
C ARG A 547 -0.56 5.02 9.97
N LEU A 548 0.34 5.21 10.94
CA LEU A 548 1.55 4.39 11.08
C LEU A 548 1.23 2.94 11.45
N SER A 549 0.25 2.71 12.32
CA SER A 549 -0.15 1.36 12.75
C SER A 549 -0.76 0.54 11.61
N ALA A 550 -1.37 1.21 10.62
CA ALA A 550 -1.92 0.56 9.43
C ALA A 550 -0.86 -0.16 8.57
N GLU A 551 0.42 0.21 8.67
CA GLU A 551 1.52 -0.50 7.99
C GLU A 551 1.75 -1.90 8.55
N LEU A 552 1.34 -2.16 9.80
CA LEU A 552 1.42 -3.48 10.42
C LEU A 552 0.24 -4.38 10.03
N LEU A 553 -0.89 -3.80 9.62
CA LEU A 553 -2.12 -4.54 9.35
C LEU A 553 -1.95 -5.71 8.36
N PRO A 554 -1.22 -5.59 7.23
CA PRO A 554 -1.03 -6.71 6.30
C PRO A 554 -0.42 -7.95 6.95
N ALA A 555 0.43 -7.78 7.97
CA ALA A 555 1.05 -8.89 8.67
C ALA A 555 0.04 -9.68 9.51
N PHE A 556 -0.97 -9.03 10.08
CA PHE A 556 -1.94 -9.61 11.01
C PHE A 556 -3.36 -9.65 10.42
N LEU A 557 -3.51 -9.45 9.11
CA LEU A 557 -4.82 -9.20 8.51
C LEU A 557 -5.74 -10.41 8.65
N SER A 558 -5.21 -11.60 8.38
CA SER A 558 -5.96 -12.84 8.47
C SER A 558 -6.50 -13.07 9.89
N GLU A 559 -5.67 -12.86 10.90
CA GLU A 559 -6.02 -13.03 12.30
C GLU A 559 -6.96 -11.93 12.79
N ALA A 560 -6.78 -10.69 12.35
CA ALA A 560 -7.64 -9.58 12.71
C ALA A 560 -9.05 -9.75 12.13
N VAL A 561 -9.18 -10.17 10.87
CA VAL A 561 -10.47 -10.52 10.25
C VAL A 561 -11.11 -11.68 11.01
N GLY A 562 -10.34 -12.73 11.31
CA GLY A 562 -10.82 -13.86 12.08
C GLY A 562 -11.31 -13.49 13.49
N ALA A 563 -10.55 -12.67 14.21
CA ALA A 563 -10.90 -12.23 15.57
C ALA A 563 -12.16 -11.35 15.58
N CYS A 564 -12.28 -10.41 14.64
CA CYS A 564 -13.50 -9.61 14.45
C CYS A 564 -14.71 -10.47 14.06
N ALA A 565 -14.53 -11.50 13.21
CA ALA A 565 -15.61 -12.41 12.84
C ALA A 565 -16.08 -13.27 14.03
N VAL A 566 -15.16 -13.77 14.85
CA VAL A 566 -15.49 -14.44 16.12
C VAL A 566 -16.27 -13.50 17.04
N ARG A 567 -15.82 -12.24 17.18
CA ARG A 567 -16.57 -11.22 17.94
C ARG A 567 -17.98 -11.02 17.41
N GLY A 568 -18.16 -10.95 16.09
CA GLY A 568 -19.47 -10.86 15.44
C GLY A 568 -20.42 -12.01 15.80
N LEU A 569 -19.91 -13.25 15.89
CA LEU A 569 -20.70 -14.39 16.37
C LEU A 569 -21.10 -14.25 17.84
N LEU A 570 -20.18 -13.79 18.69
CA LEU A 570 -20.40 -13.68 20.13
C LEU A 570 -21.30 -12.50 20.51
N ALA A 571 -21.29 -11.41 19.74
CA ALA A 571 -22.07 -10.19 20.01
C ALA A 571 -23.59 -10.44 20.05
N GLY A 572 -24.09 -11.47 19.37
CA GLY A 572 -25.50 -11.88 19.42
C GLY A 572 -25.84 -12.90 20.52
N ARG A 573 -24.83 -13.48 21.19
CA ARG A 573 -24.98 -14.59 22.14
C ARG A 573 -24.62 -14.21 23.59
N VAL A 574 -23.77 -13.20 23.78
CA VAL A 574 -23.28 -12.76 25.09
C VAL A 574 -23.63 -11.28 25.32
N PRO A 575 -24.21 -10.89 26.48
CA PRO A 575 -24.54 -9.49 26.77
C PRO A 575 -23.29 -8.59 26.86
N PRO A 576 -23.40 -7.30 26.48
CA PRO A 576 -22.26 -6.41 26.21
C PRO A 576 -21.48 -5.87 27.42
N GLU A 577 -21.52 -6.50 28.59
CA GLU A 577 -20.94 -5.91 29.82
C GLU A 577 -19.95 -6.83 30.56
N GLY A 578 -18.64 -6.64 30.32
CA GLY A 578 -17.59 -6.90 31.31
C GLY A 578 -16.30 -7.58 30.80
N PRO A 579 -15.17 -7.50 31.55
CA PRO A 579 -13.85 -8.02 31.16
C PRO A 579 -13.71 -9.57 31.10
N TRP A 580 -14.84 -10.30 31.13
CA TRP A 580 -14.91 -11.74 31.34
C TRP A 580 -15.32 -12.52 30.07
N GLU A 581 -15.20 -11.90 28.88
CA GLU A 581 -15.69 -12.37 27.56
C GLU A 581 -15.09 -13.70 27.02
N LEU A 582 -14.34 -14.48 27.80
CA LEU A 582 -13.73 -15.74 27.33
C LEU A 582 -13.87 -16.91 28.30
N GLN A 583 -14.75 -16.83 29.30
CA GLN A 583 -15.11 -18.01 30.10
C GLN A 583 -16.02 -18.91 29.27
N GLY A 584 -15.38 -19.89 28.64
CA GLY A 584 -15.94 -20.76 27.63
C GLY A 584 -17.13 -21.60 28.08
N ILE A 585 -17.94 -21.93 27.08
CA ILE A 585 -18.74 -23.16 26.88
C ILE A 585 -19.28 -23.17 25.43
N GLU A 586 -19.35 -22.03 24.73
CA GLU A 586 -19.92 -21.99 23.38
C GLU A 586 -19.02 -22.64 22.32
N LEU A 587 -19.60 -23.61 21.62
CA LEU A 587 -19.05 -24.25 20.43
C LEU A 587 -19.34 -23.35 19.22
N LEU A 588 -18.29 -22.93 18.52
CA LEU A 588 -18.39 -22.20 17.27
C LEU A 588 -18.35 -23.20 16.11
N SER A 589 -19.41 -23.26 15.31
CA SER A 589 -19.40 -24.12 14.13
C SER A 589 -18.52 -23.52 13.03
N GLN A 590 -17.86 -24.41 12.26
CA GLN A 590 -17.03 -23.98 11.12
C GLN A 590 -17.86 -23.18 10.11
N SER A 591 -19.08 -23.60 9.78
CA SER A 591 -19.94 -22.94 8.80
C SER A 591 -20.36 -21.52 9.24
N GLU A 592 -20.71 -21.32 10.52
CA GLU A 592 -21.03 -19.98 11.05
C GLU A 592 -19.80 -19.05 11.02
N LEU A 593 -18.63 -19.57 11.35
CA LEU A 593 -17.38 -18.81 11.28
C LEU A 593 -17.04 -18.40 9.85
N HIS A 594 -17.15 -19.33 8.89
CA HIS A 594 -16.94 -19.02 7.47
C HIS A 594 -17.88 -17.91 7.02
N ARG A 595 -19.16 -18.04 7.35
CA ARG A 595 -20.16 -17.03 6.99
C ARG A 595 -19.79 -15.65 7.55
N GLN A 596 -19.38 -15.55 8.82
CA GLN A 596 -19.02 -14.25 9.39
C GLN A 596 -17.71 -13.68 8.81
N ILE A 597 -16.73 -14.54 8.52
CA ILE A 597 -15.51 -14.12 7.83
C ILE A 597 -15.86 -13.56 6.45
N LEU A 598 -16.72 -14.24 5.68
CA LEU A 598 -17.18 -13.77 4.36
C LEU A 598 -17.91 -12.42 4.44
N LEU A 599 -18.83 -12.26 5.40
CA LEU A 599 -19.54 -10.99 5.61
C LEU A 599 -18.57 -9.84 5.87
N LEU A 600 -17.59 -10.07 6.74
CA LEU A 600 -16.57 -9.08 7.04
C LEU A 600 -15.67 -8.79 5.83
N LEU A 601 -15.26 -9.81 5.06
CA LEU A 601 -14.47 -9.64 3.84
C LEU A 601 -15.20 -8.86 2.76
N HIS A 602 -16.50 -9.05 2.61
CA HIS A 602 -17.32 -8.27 1.69
C HIS A 602 -17.49 -6.83 2.17
N LEU A 603 -17.64 -6.59 3.49
CA LEU A 603 -17.77 -5.25 4.04
C LEU A 603 -16.49 -4.44 3.86
N LEU A 604 -15.33 -5.08 4.09
CA LEU A 604 -14.03 -4.43 4.03
C LEU A 604 -13.65 -4.06 2.57
N PRO A 605 -13.04 -2.88 2.34
CA PRO A 605 -12.55 -2.49 1.01
C PRO A 605 -11.39 -3.35 0.50
N GLN A 606 -11.47 -3.81 -0.75
CA GLN A 606 -10.40 -4.56 -1.40
C GLN A 606 -9.12 -3.75 -1.57
N ASP A 607 -9.22 -2.43 -1.74
CA ASP A 607 -8.06 -1.52 -1.83
C ASP A 607 -7.25 -1.45 -0.52
N LEU A 608 -7.91 -1.66 0.62
CA LEU A 608 -7.27 -1.60 1.93
C LEU A 608 -6.73 -2.98 2.35
N LEU A 609 -7.50 -4.04 2.10
CA LEU A 609 -7.08 -5.42 2.40
C LEU A 609 -6.03 -5.95 1.43
N LEU A 610 -6.05 -5.48 0.18
CA LEU A 610 -5.23 -5.97 -0.92
C LEU A 610 -5.24 -7.50 -1.07
N LEU A 611 -6.39 -8.14 -0.86
CA LEU A 611 -6.49 -9.60 -0.99
C LEU A 611 -6.04 -10.08 -2.36
N GLN A 612 -5.28 -11.16 -2.37
CA GLN A 612 -4.71 -11.73 -3.58
C GLN A 612 -5.84 -12.17 -4.54
N PRO A 613 -5.92 -11.62 -5.77
CA PRO A 613 -7.08 -11.82 -6.65
C PRO A 613 -7.19 -13.21 -7.28
N CYS A 614 -6.19 -14.09 -7.11
CA CYS A 614 -6.28 -15.48 -7.56
C CYS A 614 -6.65 -16.45 -6.44
N GLN A 615 -6.84 -15.96 -5.20
CA GLN A 615 -7.26 -16.75 -4.06
C GLN A 615 -8.78 -16.66 -3.95
N SER A 616 -9.46 -17.81 -3.94
CA SER A 616 -10.91 -17.84 -3.70
C SER A 616 -11.23 -17.40 -2.27
N SER A 617 -12.44 -16.86 -2.08
CA SER A 617 -12.95 -16.46 -0.75
C SER A 617 -12.89 -17.63 0.25
N TYR A 618 -13.24 -18.84 -0.20
CA TYR A 618 -13.16 -20.06 0.60
C TYR A 618 -11.72 -20.37 1.05
N CYS A 619 -10.74 -20.34 0.13
CA CYS A 619 -9.34 -20.60 0.47
C CYS A 619 -8.81 -19.58 1.48
N TYR A 620 -9.24 -18.31 1.36
CA TYR A 620 -8.89 -17.29 2.34
C TYR A 620 -9.56 -17.54 3.70
N CYS A 621 -10.83 -17.95 3.74
CA CYS A 621 -11.50 -18.29 5.00
C CYS A 621 -10.80 -19.45 5.73
N GLN A 622 -10.37 -20.47 5.00
CA GLN A 622 -9.60 -21.58 5.56
C GLN A 622 -8.25 -21.11 6.09
N GLU A 623 -7.54 -20.22 5.36
CA GLU A 623 -6.30 -19.62 5.85
C GLU A 623 -6.52 -18.85 7.15
N VAL A 624 -7.59 -18.05 7.25
CA VAL A 624 -7.95 -17.34 8.48
C VAL A 624 -8.13 -18.32 9.65
N LEU A 625 -8.87 -19.41 9.45
CA LEU A 625 -9.07 -20.42 10.49
C LEU A 625 -7.77 -21.10 10.90
N ASP A 626 -6.95 -21.52 9.94
CA ASP A 626 -5.65 -22.14 10.19
C ASP A 626 -4.74 -21.19 10.99
N ARG A 627 -4.77 -19.88 10.68
CA ARG A 627 -4.01 -18.86 11.41
C ARG A 627 -4.51 -18.65 12.83
N LEU A 628 -5.83 -18.62 13.05
CA LEU A 628 -6.40 -18.54 14.40
C LEU A 628 -6.06 -19.77 15.25
N ILE A 629 -6.04 -20.96 14.65
CA ILE A 629 -5.62 -22.21 15.30
C ILE A 629 -4.11 -22.17 15.61
N GLN A 630 -3.28 -21.74 14.66
CA GLN A 630 -1.83 -21.58 14.85
C GLN A 630 -1.49 -20.58 15.96
N CYS A 631 -2.28 -19.51 16.10
CA CYS A 631 -2.15 -18.53 17.17
C CYS A 631 -2.63 -19.07 18.53
N GLY A 632 -3.21 -20.27 18.57
CA GLY A 632 -3.78 -20.85 19.78
C GLY A 632 -5.01 -20.10 20.29
N LEU A 633 -5.71 -19.35 19.43
CA LEU A 633 -6.97 -18.67 19.77
C LEU A 633 -8.15 -19.63 19.66
N LEU A 634 -8.17 -20.48 18.62
CA LEU A 634 -9.17 -21.52 18.42
C LEU A 634 -8.58 -22.90 18.71
N VAL A 635 -9.32 -23.71 19.46
CA VAL A 635 -9.04 -25.12 19.72
C VAL A 635 -10.13 -25.94 19.06
N ALA A 636 -9.76 -26.85 18.18
CA ALA A 636 -10.71 -27.77 17.55
C ALA A 636 -11.24 -28.76 18.60
N GLU A 637 -12.56 -28.94 18.64
CA GLU A 637 -13.20 -29.92 19.50
C GLU A 637 -13.82 -31.04 18.68
N GLU A 638 -13.50 -32.27 19.07
CA GLU A 638 -14.13 -33.48 18.53
C GLU A 638 -15.45 -33.69 19.27
N THR A 639 -16.55 -33.81 18.53
CA THR A 639 -17.85 -34.14 19.11
C THR A 639 -17.78 -35.55 19.74
N PRO A 640 -18.31 -35.77 20.96
CA PRO A 640 -18.23 -37.05 21.68
C PRO A 640 -19.13 -38.17 21.10
N GLY A 641 -19.30 -38.23 19.78
CA GLY A 641 -20.05 -39.26 19.06
C GLY A 641 -19.50 -39.62 17.68
N SER A 642 -18.49 -38.90 17.18
CA SER A 642 -17.85 -39.23 15.90
C SER A 642 -16.70 -40.23 16.12
N ARG A 643 -16.61 -41.26 15.26
CA ARG A 643 -15.50 -42.22 15.29
C ARG A 643 -14.18 -41.45 15.15
N PRO A 644 -13.14 -41.77 15.95
CA PRO A 644 -11.89 -41.04 15.89
C PRO A 644 -11.33 -41.10 14.47
N ALA A 645 -11.18 -39.95 13.84
CA ALA A 645 -10.57 -39.79 12.53
C ALA A 645 -9.04 -39.90 12.64
N CYS A 646 -8.55 -40.97 13.26
CA CYS A 646 -7.15 -41.33 13.20
C CYS A 646 -6.90 -42.10 11.89
N ASP A 647 -5.95 -41.59 11.11
CA ASP A 647 -5.19 -42.26 10.03
C ASP A 647 -5.81 -42.53 8.66
N MET A 648 -7.10 -42.33 8.41
CA MET A 648 -7.64 -42.52 7.04
C MET A 648 -7.42 -41.33 6.08
N GLY A 649 -7.16 -40.12 6.61
CA GLY A 649 -6.91 -38.92 5.80
C GLY A 649 -5.59 -38.96 5.02
N ARG A 650 -4.53 -39.54 5.61
CA ARG A 650 -3.23 -39.72 4.93
C ARG A 650 -3.31 -40.75 3.82
N GLN A 651 -4.11 -41.81 3.97
CA GLN A 651 -4.27 -42.82 2.91
C GLN A 651 -5.05 -42.27 1.72
N ARG A 652 -6.12 -41.49 1.92
CA ARG A 652 -6.88 -40.87 0.82
C ARG A 652 -6.10 -39.77 0.08
N LEU A 653 -5.27 -38.98 0.79
CA LEU A 653 -4.35 -38.02 0.16
C LEU A 653 -3.25 -38.71 -0.64
N SER A 654 -2.72 -39.85 -0.16
CA SER A 654 -1.72 -40.63 -0.91
C SER A 654 -2.31 -41.28 -2.18
N ALA A 655 -3.59 -41.68 -2.16
CA ALA A 655 -4.27 -42.25 -3.32
C ALA A 655 -4.61 -41.20 -4.39
N LYS A 656 -4.87 -39.93 -4.00
CA LYS A 656 -5.09 -38.81 -4.93
C LYS A 656 -3.79 -38.12 -5.42
N LEU A 657 -2.64 -38.42 -4.83
CA LEU A 657 -1.32 -37.91 -5.25
C LEU A 657 -0.52 -38.91 -6.12
N LEU A 658 -1.06 -40.10 -6.38
CA LEU A 658 -0.53 -40.99 -7.41
C LEU A 658 -1.05 -40.52 -8.78
N TRP A 659 -0.18 -39.76 -9.46
CA TRP A 659 -0.26 -39.44 -10.87
C TRP A 659 -0.74 -40.65 -11.69
N LYS A 660 -1.95 -40.61 -12.22
CA LYS A 660 -2.30 -41.38 -13.42
C LYS A 660 -1.97 -40.51 -14.63
N PRO A 661 -0.93 -40.83 -15.42
CA PRO A 661 -0.76 -40.24 -16.73
C PRO A 661 -1.79 -40.85 -17.70
N SER A 662 -2.09 -40.08 -18.74
CA SER A 662 -2.94 -40.36 -19.90
C SER A 662 -4.44 -40.06 -19.77
N GLY A 663 -4.90 -39.27 -20.74
CA GLY A 663 -6.24 -38.71 -20.85
C GLY A 663 -7.34 -39.76 -20.93
N ASP A 664 -8.50 -39.37 -20.44
CA ASP A 664 -9.66 -39.19 -21.29
C ASP A 664 -10.61 -38.19 -20.62
N PHE A 665 -11.07 -37.22 -21.41
CA PHE A 665 -12.14 -36.30 -21.05
C PHE A 665 -13.46 -37.00 -21.38
N THR A 666 -14.19 -37.49 -20.39
CA THR A 666 -15.66 -37.50 -20.38
C THR A 666 -16.23 -37.84 -19.00
N ASP A 667 -17.19 -37.00 -18.62
CA ASP A 667 -18.45 -37.25 -17.92
C ASP A 667 -18.47 -37.70 -16.45
N SER A 668 -18.95 -36.73 -15.64
CA SER A 668 -20.09 -36.89 -14.73
C SER A 668 -19.99 -37.95 -13.63
N ASP A 669 -19.36 -37.58 -12.53
CA ASP A 669 -19.76 -38.07 -11.20
C ASP A 669 -20.18 -36.88 -10.34
N SER A 670 -21.48 -36.87 -10.04
CA SER A 670 -22.10 -36.05 -9.01
C SER A 670 -21.64 -36.61 -7.67
N ASP A 671 -20.53 -36.07 -7.16
CA ASP A 671 -20.21 -36.22 -5.75
C ASP A 671 -21.16 -35.30 -4.97
N ASP A 672 -22.30 -35.86 -4.55
CA ASP A 672 -23.04 -35.36 -3.39
C ASP A 672 -22.02 -35.18 -2.26
N PHE A 673 -21.65 -33.92 -2.02
CA PHE A 673 -20.96 -33.52 -0.80
C PHE A 673 -21.94 -33.78 0.34
N GLU A 674 -21.94 -34.99 0.91
CA GLU A 674 -22.38 -35.16 2.29
C GLU A 674 -21.54 -34.18 3.11
N GLU A 675 -22.17 -33.06 3.49
CA GLU A 675 -21.65 -32.08 4.43
C GLU A 675 -21.12 -32.84 5.63
N ALA A 676 -19.79 -32.97 5.70
CA ALA A 676 -19.13 -33.57 6.85
C ALA A 676 -19.68 -32.88 8.09
N GLU A 677 -20.28 -33.65 9.01
CA GLU A 677 -20.77 -33.19 10.30
C GLU A 677 -19.77 -32.17 10.88
N GLY A 678 -20.25 -30.92 11.01
CA GLY A 678 -19.40 -29.74 11.02
C GLY A 678 -18.31 -29.78 12.10
N ARG A 679 -17.09 -29.34 11.76
CA ARG A 679 -16.05 -29.13 12.77
C ARG A 679 -16.49 -28.01 13.71
N TYR A 680 -16.28 -28.22 15.02
CA TYR A 680 -16.56 -27.22 16.04
C TYR A 680 -15.25 -26.74 16.68
N PHE A 681 -15.25 -25.48 17.08
CA PHE A 681 -14.12 -24.83 17.73
C PHE A 681 -14.54 -24.20 19.05
N ARG A 682 -13.63 -24.19 20.02
CA ARG A 682 -13.75 -23.39 21.24
C ARG A 682 -12.63 -22.37 21.32
N LEU A 683 -12.91 -21.25 21.99
CA LEU A 683 -11.89 -20.25 22.30
C LEU A 683 -10.95 -20.75 23.40
N SER A 684 -9.66 -20.53 23.20
CA SER A 684 -8.63 -20.96 24.12
C SER A 684 -8.72 -20.21 25.45
N GLN A 685 -8.66 -20.98 26.54
CA GLN A 685 -8.72 -20.47 27.92
C GLN A 685 -7.34 -20.09 28.49
N GLN A 686 -6.29 -20.06 27.67
CA GLN A 686 -4.96 -19.67 28.12
C GLN A 686 -4.95 -18.21 28.58
N SER A 687 -4.21 -17.92 29.66
CA SER A 687 -4.24 -16.59 30.32
C SER A 687 -3.80 -15.42 29.42
N ARG A 688 -3.08 -15.68 28.31
CA ARG A 688 -2.63 -14.66 27.35
C ARG A 688 -3.53 -14.51 26.12
N CYS A 689 -4.46 -15.46 25.91
CA CYS A 689 -5.38 -15.47 24.77
C CYS A 689 -6.31 -14.23 24.74
N PRO A 690 -6.90 -13.78 25.87
CA PRO A 690 -7.77 -12.61 25.89
C PRO A 690 -7.12 -11.32 25.39
N ASP A 691 -5.95 -10.99 25.92
CA ASP A 691 -5.25 -9.75 25.57
C ASP A 691 -4.83 -9.74 24.10
N PHE A 692 -4.41 -10.91 23.59
CA PHE A 692 -4.02 -11.05 22.19
C PHE A 692 -5.24 -11.00 21.25
N PHE A 693 -6.36 -11.63 21.62
CA PHE A 693 -7.61 -11.55 20.88
C PHE A 693 -8.12 -10.10 20.78
N LEU A 694 -8.17 -9.37 21.90
CA LEU A 694 -8.56 -7.96 21.93
C LEU A 694 -7.61 -7.10 21.10
N PHE A 695 -6.30 -7.36 21.17
CA PHE A 695 -5.32 -6.69 20.33
C PHE A 695 -5.61 -6.86 18.84
N LEU A 696 -5.90 -8.09 18.39
CA LEU A 696 -6.23 -8.37 16.99
C LEU A 696 -7.52 -7.67 16.54
N CYS A 697 -8.58 -7.70 17.36
CA CYS A 697 -9.82 -6.97 17.08
C CYS A 697 -9.58 -5.46 16.95
N ARG A 698 -8.68 -4.89 17.75
CA ARG A 698 -8.36 -3.46 17.72
C ARG A 698 -7.63 -3.03 16.46
N LEU A 699 -6.90 -3.92 15.78
CA LEU A 699 -6.18 -3.59 14.53
C LEU A 699 -7.13 -3.12 13.41
N LEU A 700 -8.34 -3.70 13.31
CA LEU A 700 -9.37 -3.29 12.34
C LEU A 700 -10.29 -2.19 12.88
N SER A 701 -10.17 -1.84 14.16
CA SER A 701 -11.07 -0.90 14.82
C SER A 701 -11.12 0.49 14.17
N PRO A 702 -10.02 1.12 13.68
CA PRO A 702 -10.11 2.43 13.05
C PRO A 702 -11.05 2.45 11.84
N LEU A 703 -10.98 1.40 11.01
CA LEU A 703 -11.80 1.27 9.81
C LEU A 703 -13.25 0.92 10.15
N LEU A 704 -13.46 -0.07 11.03
CA LEU A 704 -14.82 -0.48 11.41
C LEU A 704 -15.56 0.63 12.19
N LYS A 705 -14.87 1.36 13.07
CA LYS A 705 -15.43 2.54 13.75
C LYS A 705 -15.76 3.65 12.75
N ALA A 706 -14.92 3.92 11.75
CA ALA A 706 -15.25 4.88 10.70
C ALA A 706 -16.55 4.50 9.97
N PHE A 707 -16.73 3.22 9.65
CA PHE A 707 -17.94 2.73 8.99
C PHE A 707 -19.18 2.77 9.89
N ALA A 708 -19.04 2.44 11.18
CA ALA A 708 -20.14 2.55 12.14
C ALA A 708 -20.55 4.03 12.36
N GLN A 709 -19.59 4.94 12.46
CA GLN A 709 -19.85 6.38 12.58
C GLN A 709 -20.45 6.94 11.29
N ALA A 710 -20.04 6.45 10.12
CA ALA A 710 -20.68 6.80 8.85
C ALA A 710 -22.13 6.31 8.79
N ALA A 711 -22.44 5.11 9.29
CA ALA A 711 -23.81 4.61 9.38
C ALA A 711 -24.68 5.47 10.31
N ALA A 712 -24.13 5.88 11.46
CA ALA A 712 -24.81 6.81 12.37
C ALA A 712 -25.04 8.20 11.72
N PHE A 713 -24.08 8.68 10.92
CA PHE A 713 -24.16 9.96 10.21
C PHE A 713 -25.26 10.00 9.15
N LEU A 714 -25.72 8.87 8.60
CA LEU A 714 -26.82 8.82 7.61
C LEU A 714 -28.09 9.55 8.09
N ARG A 715 -28.29 9.63 9.42
CA ARG A 715 -29.45 10.29 10.06
C ARG A 715 -29.32 11.82 10.10
N GLN A 716 -28.10 12.33 10.05
CA GLN A 716 -27.75 13.74 10.25
C GLN A 716 -27.25 14.40 8.96
N GLY A 717 -26.74 13.60 8.01
CA GLY A 717 -26.17 14.07 6.77
C GLY A 717 -27.19 14.80 5.88
N GLN A 718 -26.76 15.91 5.29
CA GLN A 718 -27.60 16.70 4.40
C GLN A 718 -27.50 16.13 2.99
N LEU A 719 -28.55 15.44 2.55
CA LEU A 719 -28.68 14.91 1.18
C LEU A 719 -29.89 15.57 0.49
N PRO A 720 -29.83 15.86 -0.82
CA PRO A 720 -28.74 15.52 -1.75
C PRO A 720 -27.58 16.51 -1.74
N ASP A 721 -26.36 15.99 -1.93
CA ASP A 721 -25.13 16.77 -2.06
C ASP A 721 -24.17 16.10 -3.06
N THR A 722 -23.14 16.82 -3.49
CA THR A 722 -22.01 16.26 -4.23
C THR A 722 -21.24 15.24 -3.38
N GLU A 723 -20.59 14.27 -4.04
CA GLU A 723 -19.77 13.26 -3.33
C GLU A 723 -18.68 13.87 -2.45
N ALA A 724 -18.01 14.91 -2.95
CA ALA A 724 -17.00 15.64 -2.19
C ALA A 724 -17.60 16.41 -1.01
N GLY A 725 -18.73 17.10 -1.22
CA GLY A 725 -19.43 17.84 -0.17
C GLY A 725 -19.90 16.91 0.95
N TYR A 726 -20.55 15.79 0.62
CA TYR A 726 -21.02 14.82 1.60
C TYR A 726 -19.86 14.19 2.39
N THR A 727 -18.74 13.88 1.72
CA THR A 727 -17.54 13.35 2.37
C THR A 727 -16.92 14.37 3.33
N GLU A 728 -16.91 15.65 2.97
CA GLU A 728 -16.43 16.73 3.85
C GLU A 728 -17.32 16.88 5.09
N GLN A 729 -18.65 16.84 4.92
CA GLN A 729 -19.58 16.84 6.05
C GLN A 729 -19.34 15.65 6.99
N LEU A 730 -19.16 14.44 6.44
CA LEU A 730 -18.85 13.24 7.22
C LEU A 730 -17.52 13.38 7.98
N PHE A 731 -16.49 13.94 7.34
CA PHE A 731 -15.19 14.14 7.99
C PHE A 731 -15.27 15.17 9.13
N GLN A 732 -16.04 16.25 8.96
CA GLN A 732 -16.32 17.20 10.05
C GLN A 732 -17.07 16.53 11.21
N PHE A 733 -18.02 15.64 10.91
CA PHE A 733 -18.72 14.83 11.91
C PHE A 733 -17.76 13.89 12.66
N PHE A 734 -16.81 13.26 11.97
CA PHE A 734 -15.76 12.45 12.62
C PHE A 734 -14.93 13.29 13.60
N GLN A 735 -14.53 14.50 13.22
CA GLN A 735 -13.76 15.39 14.09
C GLN A 735 -14.54 15.82 15.33
N ALA A 736 -15.82 16.16 15.19
CA ALA A 736 -16.68 16.56 16.31
C ALA A 736 -16.88 15.38 17.29
N THR A 737 -17.27 14.22 16.78
CA THR A 737 -17.51 13.01 17.61
C THR A 737 -16.23 12.55 18.30
N ALA A 738 -15.09 12.62 17.61
CA ALA A 738 -13.80 12.26 18.20
C ALA A 738 -13.37 13.20 19.35
N GLN A 739 -13.77 14.48 19.30
CA GLN A 739 -13.52 15.42 20.39
C GLN A 739 -14.38 15.13 21.62
N GLU A 740 -15.62 14.67 21.41
CA GLU A 740 -16.53 14.29 22.49
C GLU A 740 -16.12 12.97 23.16
N GLU A 741 -15.79 11.95 22.37
CA GLU A 741 -15.41 10.62 22.86
C GLU A 741 -13.92 10.51 23.25
N GLY A 742 -13.08 11.44 22.78
CA GLY A 742 -11.63 11.38 22.93
C GLY A 742 -10.94 10.33 22.05
N ILE A 743 -11.66 9.73 21.09
CA ILE A 743 -11.19 8.66 20.20
C ILE A 743 -10.88 9.24 18.82
N PHE A 744 -9.60 9.45 18.52
CA PHE A 744 -9.16 10.06 17.26
C PHE A 744 -8.65 9.05 16.21
N GLU A 745 -8.80 7.75 16.46
CA GLU A 745 -8.22 6.68 15.63
C GLU A 745 -8.79 6.64 14.21
N TYR A 746 -10.07 6.97 14.04
CA TYR A 746 -10.80 6.89 12.77
C TYR A 746 -10.90 8.24 12.02
N VAL A 747 -10.30 9.30 12.55
CA VAL A 747 -10.35 10.65 11.96
C VAL A 747 -9.31 10.79 10.85
N ASP A 748 -9.53 10.08 9.75
CA ASP A 748 -8.72 10.14 8.52
C ASP A 748 -9.65 10.45 7.33
N PRO A 749 -9.37 11.49 6.51
CA PRO A 749 -10.16 11.77 5.31
C PRO A 749 -10.27 10.57 4.36
N ASN A 750 -9.23 9.73 4.27
CA ASN A 750 -9.27 8.54 3.41
C ASN A 750 -10.27 7.49 3.90
N LEU A 751 -10.48 7.39 5.22
CA LEU A 751 -11.50 6.50 5.79
C LEU A 751 -12.91 7.04 5.54
N ALA A 752 -13.11 8.36 5.59
CA ALA A 752 -14.38 8.98 5.24
C ALA A 752 -14.75 8.72 3.76
N ILE A 753 -13.81 8.91 2.83
CA ILE A 753 -13.98 8.58 1.41
C ILE A 753 -14.32 7.11 1.22
N SER A 754 -13.54 6.22 1.86
CA SER A 754 -13.75 4.77 1.78
C SER A 754 -15.12 4.36 2.31
N ALA A 755 -15.63 5.02 3.35
CA ALA A 755 -16.96 4.76 3.90
C ALA A 755 -18.06 5.16 2.92
N VAL A 756 -17.99 6.36 2.34
CA VAL A 756 -18.96 6.85 1.35
C VAL A 756 -19.01 5.93 0.12
N TRP A 757 -17.85 5.51 -0.39
CA TRP A 757 -17.80 4.59 -1.53
C TRP A 757 -18.29 3.19 -1.20
N THR A 758 -17.97 2.67 -0.02
CA THR A 758 -18.50 1.37 0.41
C THR A 758 -20.02 1.42 0.54
N PHE A 759 -20.59 2.52 1.03
CA PHE A 759 -22.03 2.71 1.14
C PHE A 759 -22.71 2.93 -0.22
N ARG A 760 -21.99 3.53 -1.18
CA ARG A 760 -22.43 3.58 -2.57
C ARG A 760 -22.49 2.19 -3.19
N ASP A 761 -21.42 1.41 -3.05
CA ASP A 761 -21.36 0.04 -3.59
C ASP A 761 -22.38 -0.90 -2.92
N LEU A 762 -22.72 -0.65 -1.64
CA LEU A 762 -23.72 -1.40 -0.88
C LEU A 762 -25.17 -1.00 -1.26
N GLY A 763 -25.36 0.07 -2.03
CA GLY A 763 -26.69 0.56 -2.43
C GLY A 763 -27.39 1.39 -1.36
N VAL A 764 -26.66 1.83 -0.33
CA VAL A 764 -27.17 2.78 0.69
C VAL A 764 -27.25 4.19 0.10
N LEU A 765 -26.21 4.58 -0.65
CA LEU A 765 -26.14 5.85 -1.36
C LEU A 765 -26.23 5.60 -2.86
N GLN A 766 -27.07 6.36 -3.56
CA GLN A 766 -27.23 6.30 -5.01
C GLN A 766 -26.76 7.59 -5.66
N GLN A 767 -26.04 7.48 -6.76
CA GLN A 767 -25.58 8.62 -7.53
C GLN A 767 -26.58 8.91 -8.65
N THR A 768 -27.16 10.11 -8.68
CA THR A 768 -28.02 10.56 -9.78
C THR A 768 -27.36 11.70 -10.55
N PRO A 769 -27.51 11.75 -11.89
CA PRO A 769 -26.99 12.85 -12.68
C PRO A 769 -27.82 14.12 -12.44
N SER A 770 -27.17 15.22 -12.04
CA SER A 770 -27.77 16.55 -11.88
C SER A 770 -27.02 17.57 -12.75
N PRO A 771 -27.66 18.69 -13.17
CA PRO A 771 -27.00 19.75 -13.93
C PRO A 771 -25.79 20.39 -13.21
N ALA A 772 -25.70 20.25 -11.88
CA ALA A 772 -24.57 20.71 -11.07
C ALA A 772 -23.44 19.66 -10.93
N GLY A 773 -23.58 18.48 -11.57
CA GLY A 773 -22.72 17.32 -11.39
C GLY A 773 -23.47 16.15 -10.75
N PRO A 774 -22.87 14.96 -10.66
CA PRO A 774 -23.51 13.82 -10.03
C PRO A 774 -23.74 14.07 -8.52
N GLN A 775 -24.98 13.92 -8.08
CA GLN A 775 -25.40 14.11 -6.69
C GLN A 775 -25.66 12.77 -6.02
N LEU A 776 -25.29 12.67 -4.75
CA LEU A 776 -25.60 11.53 -3.90
C LEU A 776 -26.98 11.71 -3.27
N HIS A 777 -27.77 10.64 -3.30
CA HIS A 777 -29.07 10.52 -2.66
C HIS A 777 -29.08 9.28 -1.77
N LEU A 778 -29.89 9.32 -0.71
CA LEU A 778 -30.17 8.13 0.06
C LEU A 778 -31.10 7.21 -0.74
N SER A 779 -30.80 5.92 -0.81
CA SER A 779 -31.66 4.98 -1.53
C SER A 779 -33.02 4.80 -0.83
N LEU A 780 -34.05 4.46 -1.61
CA LEU A 780 -35.40 4.25 -1.09
C LEU A 780 -35.46 3.15 -0.02
N THR A 781 -34.59 2.14 -0.12
CA THR A 781 -34.49 1.04 0.85
C THR A 781 -33.97 1.52 2.21
N PHE A 782 -32.96 2.40 2.23
CA PHE A 782 -32.37 2.92 3.46
C PHE A 782 -32.98 4.25 3.93
N ALA A 783 -34.05 4.72 3.28
CA ALA A 783 -34.84 5.86 3.75
C ALA A 783 -35.57 5.59 5.08
N SER A 784 -35.87 4.31 5.38
CA SER A 784 -36.47 3.93 6.65
C SER A 784 -35.43 3.89 7.78
N ARG A 785 -35.82 4.38 8.96
CA ARG A 785 -34.95 4.39 10.15
C ARG A 785 -34.54 2.97 10.59
N ASP A 786 -35.48 2.02 10.50
CA ASP A 786 -35.24 0.62 10.84
C ASP A 786 -34.09 0.01 10.02
N ASN A 787 -34.03 0.31 8.71
CA ASN A 787 -32.95 -0.22 7.87
C ASN A 787 -31.61 0.47 8.11
N GLN A 788 -31.60 1.74 8.54
CA GLN A 788 -30.38 2.42 8.98
C GLN A 788 -29.87 1.83 10.30
N ASP A 789 -30.77 1.53 11.24
CA ASP A 789 -30.42 0.90 12.51
C ASP A 789 -29.86 -0.52 12.30
N LYS A 790 -30.45 -1.31 11.39
CA LYS A 790 -29.93 -2.62 11.00
C LYS A 790 -28.53 -2.55 10.40
N LEU A 791 -28.26 -1.56 9.53
CA LEU A 791 -26.93 -1.34 8.96
C LEU A 791 -25.90 -1.01 10.06
N GLU A 792 -26.26 -0.10 10.97
CA GLU A 792 -25.36 0.27 12.06
C GLU A 792 -25.09 -0.92 13.00
N GLN A 793 -26.12 -1.67 13.37
CA GLN A 793 -25.99 -2.88 14.20
C GLN A 793 -25.13 -3.94 13.51
N PHE A 794 -25.32 -4.15 12.20
CA PHE A 794 -24.52 -5.07 11.40
C PHE A 794 -23.03 -4.71 11.41
N ILE A 795 -22.68 -3.43 11.38
CA ILE A 795 -21.26 -3.03 11.42
C ILE A 795 -20.72 -3.11 12.85
N ARG A 796 -21.50 -2.66 13.84
CA ARG A 796 -21.11 -2.64 15.25
C ARG A 796 -20.83 -4.04 15.82
N GLN A 797 -21.46 -5.10 15.31
CA GLN A 797 -21.21 -6.47 15.77
C GLN A 797 -19.73 -6.89 15.64
N PHE A 798 -19.00 -6.33 14.68
CA PHE A 798 -17.58 -6.65 14.44
C PHE A 798 -16.61 -5.77 15.25
N ILE A 799 -17.12 -4.77 15.98
CA ILE A 799 -16.29 -3.82 16.74
C ILE A 799 -16.10 -4.33 18.17
N CYS A 800 -14.86 -4.29 18.61
CA CYS A 800 -14.50 -4.56 20.00
C CYS A 800 -14.31 -3.21 20.74
N SER A 801 -15.00 -3.04 21.86
CA SER A 801 -15.01 -1.82 22.69
C SER A 801 -13.77 -1.70 23.56
#